data_AF-A0A2E0KT02-F1
#
_entry.id   AF-A0A2E0KT02-F1
#
_cell.length_a   1.000
_cell.length_b   1.000
_cell.length_c   1.000
_cell.angle_alpha   90.00
_cell.angle_beta   90.00
_cell.angle_gamma   90.00
#
_symmetry.space_group_name_H-M   'P 1'
#
loop_
_entity.id
_entity.type
_entity.pdbx_description
1 polymer ?
#
loop_
_entity_poly.entity_id
_entity_poly.type
_entity_poly.pdbx_seq_one_letter_code
_entity_poly.pdbx_strand_id
1 'polypeptide(L)'
;MATESPTQARKIRARQLSRYGMPVLLVFVALVVFFTQSGGVGFWKGSHGWNSAHGLAIMTHATPDNLFVGYALADRTATGHTGYIYFDRYPFFFSASVQALMSLTDNLSTKVWLVRQLMNAIFVVTLLLAYRLLRRLVKNPYLALAITLITASGYNLLYYRDMVHYDQPALMGMFLLLYAITVYKQEHKWRWRWLYIAALIAVSLGRGYASFFVLGPWFLIESLAILRQNGTTIGRRIRRILVHDATRVLIIALLWVVALLSYNIVVEALRRDVPIQQTSVVESALRRLPFGHEGGRNTTTASEDSPPTWGEFAGLEAERLTRWFTPLNMGWDDGAVAQWAYAVGLLALVIVGLYIWRQPPPERTIALLTAFSGIIWLAFMINLSATHEFTIMYGLGFALIFYTALLSWLRRYRWAGPVLLVGGLALFTGQHVYVYRDTVDEIRRYDVYTEDYNRILHAIDGSGRTVYHTFPNNCAIENSKCFVLGFYLGGNFITSDEAFADYVLTGYEYYTSKPYLLPDDADGLRLLSHSLTPENTVAHIFDNRAAETRHIPESAATLYRFGDWFSLQHWELKDSVEVQACQRVHLESWWQMTSPPPHNYSLQVAMVNGEGAAVSASNAPLTTLPTRVWIPDAYFLDARSIQVPCDAAPGEYPLVMSVYNPDNVDEAGSLPVYWPDGSPNNDYLYLTTLFVR
;
A
#
# COMPACT_ATOMS: atom_id res chain seq x y z
N MET A 1 -21.20 47.83 -45.71
CA MET A 1 -20.76 46.75 -44.81
C MET A 1 -19.36 46.32 -45.24
N ALA A 2 -18.33 46.71 -44.49
CA ALA A 2 -16.95 46.40 -44.84
C ALA A 2 -16.66 44.91 -44.55
N THR A 3 -16.35 44.14 -45.59
CA THR A 3 -15.93 42.74 -45.49
C THR A 3 -14.59 42.67 -44.74
N GLU A 4 -14.58 42.06 -43.55
CA GLU A 4 -13.34 41.80 -42.81
C GLU A 4 -12.34 41.07 -43.70
N SER A 5 -11.09 41.56 -43.74
CA SER A 5 -10.05 40.90 -44.55
C SER A 5 -9.88 39.43 -44.10
N PRO A 6 -9.60 38.49 -45.02
CA PRO A 6 -9.40 37.07 -44.70
C PRO A 6 -8.37 36.83 -43.57
N THR A 7 -7.39 37.73 -43.47
CA THR A 7 -6.34 37.75 -42.43
C THR A 7 -6.88 38.09 -41.04
N GLN A 8 -7.88 38.95 -40.95
CA GLN A 8 -8.53 39.39 -39.72
C GLN A 8 -9.50 38.31 -39.22
N ALA A 9 -10.31 37.75 -40.12
CA ALA A 9 -11.14 36.57 -39.84
C ALA A 9 -10.30 35.39 -39.34
N ARG A 10 -9.12 35.13 -39.93
CA ARG A 10 -8.20 34.06 -39.49
C ARG A 10 -7.58 34.32 -38.11
N LYS A 11 -7.27 35.57 -37.76
CA LYS A 11 -6.79 35.95 -36.41
C LYS A 11 -7.90 35.82 -35.36
N ILE A 12 -9.14 36.18 -35.71
CA ILE A 12 -10.32 36.05 -34.84
C ILE A 12 -10.62 34.57 -34.59
N ARG A 13 -10.67 33.73 -35.64
CA ARG A 13 -10.84 32.27 -35.53
C ARG A 13 -9.75 31.64 -34.67
N ALA A 14 -8.47 32.01 -34.87
CA ALA A 14 -7.36 31.48 -34.07
C ALA A 14 -7.45 31.88 -32.58
N ARG A 15 -7.91 33.11 -32.28
CA ARG A 15 -8.16 33.56 -30.90
C ARG A 15 -9.37 32.87 -30.28
N GLN A 16 -10.44 32.64 -31.03
CA GLN A 16 -11.62 31.91 -30.56
C GLN A 16 -11.29 30.43 -30.29
N LEU A 17 -10.61 29.75 -31.22
CA LEU A 17 -10.12 28.38 -31.02
C LEU A 17 -9.20 28.27 -29.80
N SER A 18 -8.33 29.25 -29.54
CA SER A 18 -7.49 29.22 -28.32
C SER A 18 -8.26 29.53 -27.04
N ARG A 19 -9.35 30.31 -27.12
CA ARG A 19 -10.15 30.73 -25.96
C ARG A 19 -11.09 29.61 -25.47
N TYR A 20 -11.63 28.82 -26.39
CA TYR A 20 -12.57 27.74 -26.06
C TYR A 20 -11.97 26.33 -26.17
N GLY A 21 -11.00 26.11 -27.06
CA GLY A 21 -10.40 24.78 -27.25
C GLY A 21 -9.58 24.30 -26.06
N MET A 22 -8.86 25.21 -25.38
CA MET A 22 -8.02 24.83 -24.26
C MET A 22 -8.81 24.36 -23.02
N PRO A 23 -9.88 25.05 -22.58
CA PRO A 23 -10.78 24.51 -21.55
C PRO A 23 -11.33 23.12 -21.89
N VAL A 24 -11.78 22.90 -23.13
CA VAL A 24 -12.32 21.59 -23.57
C VAL A 24 -11.25 20.49 -23.46
N LEU A 25 -10.02 20.78 -23.87
CA LEU A 25 -8.90 19.83 -23.74
C LEU A 25 -8.57 19.50 -22.28
N LEU A 26 -8.60 20.49 -21.38
CA LEU A 26 -8.38 20.26 -19.95
C LEU A 26 -9.51 19.44 -19.33
N VAL A 27 -10.76 19.67 -19.74
CA VAL A 27 -11.89 18.83 -19.34
C VAL A 27 -11.68 17.40 -19.85
N PHE A 28 -11.29 17.21 -21.12
CA PHE A 28 -10.99 15.89 -21.65
C PHE A 28 -9.91 15.17 -20.82
N VAL A 29 -8.80 15.84 -20.49
CA VAL A 29 -7.74 15.28 -19.63
C VAL A 29 -8.29 14.86 -18.26
N ALA A 30 -9.11 15.70 -17.64
CA ALA A 30 -9.75 15.36 -16.36
C ALA A 30 -10.69 14.15 -16.49
N LEU A 31 -11.51 14.10 -17.54
CA LEU A 31 -12.39 12.97 -17.82
C LEU A 31 -11.61 11.67 -18.00
N VAL A 32 -10.47 11.69 -18.71
CA VAL A 32 -9.59 10.51 -18.83
C VAL A 32 -9.15 10.02 -17.44
N VAL A 33 -8.73 10.92 -16.56
CA VAL A 33 -8.32 10.55 -15.19
C VAL A 33 -9.47 9.89 -14.44
N PHE A 34 -10.65 10.53 -14.39
CA PHE A 34 -11.79 10.04 -13.62
C PHE A 34 -12.41 8.75 -14.20
N PHE A 35 -12.54 8.62 -15.52
CA PHE A 35 -13.11 7.43 -16.16
C PHE A 35 -12.18 6.23 -16.19
N THR A 36 -10.87 6.44 -16.06
CA THR A 36 -9.89 5.35 -15.94
C THR A 36 -9.61 4.98 -14.49
N GLN A 37 -10.39 5.49 -13.53
CA GLN A 37 -10.33 5.01 -12.16
C GLN A 37 -10.91 3.60 -12.09
N SER A 38 -10.18 2.66 -11.46
CA SER A 38 -10.72 1.33 -11.20
C SER A 38 -12.00 1.43 -10.38
N GLY A 39 -13.03 0.70 -10.82
CA GLY A 39 -14.26 0.51 -10.05
C GLY A 39 -14.09 -0.47 -8.89
N GLY A 40 -12.97 -1.19 -8.84
CA GLY A 40 -12.65 -2.05 -7.71
C GLY A 40 -12.45 -1.23 -6.43
N VAL A 41 -12.79 -1.83 -5.30
CA VAL A 41 -12.83 -1.24 -3.96
C VAL A 41 -11.91 -1.96 -2.98
N GLY A 42 -11.19 -2.98 -3.44
CA GLY A 42 -10.12 -3.64 -2.72
C GLY A 42 -8.84 -2.81 -2.65
N PHE A 43 -7.90 -3.26 -1.82
CA PHE A 43 -6.59 -2.63 -1.66
C PHE A 43 -5.53 -3.33 -2.51
N TRP A 44 -4.67 -2.54 -3.17
CA TRP A 44 -3.55 -3.01 -3.97
C TRP A 44 -2.52 -3.82 -3.16
N LYS A 45 -1.63 -4.58 -3.82
CA LYS A 45 -0.46 -5.13 -3.14
C LYS A 45 0.61 -4.06 -2.94
N GLY A 46 1.50 -4.30 -1.97
CA GLY A 46 2.68 -3.49 -1.73
C GLY A 46 2.37 -2.09 -1.22
N SER A 47 3.26 -1.15 -1.54
CA SER A 47 3.24 0.21 -0.97
C SER A 47 1.93 0.95 -1.24
N HIS A 48 1.30 0.78 -2.40
CA HIS A 48 0.05 1.49 -2.72
C HIS A 48 -1.07 1.11 -1.76
N GLY A 49 -1.34 -0.19 -1.62
CA GLY A 49 -2.43 -0.68 -0.78
C GLY A 49 -2.13 -0.50 0.70
N TRP A 50 -0.89 -0.73 1.14
CA TRP A 50 -0.48 -0.49 2.53
C TRP A 50 -0.73 0.97 2.93
N ASN A 51 -0.26 1.93 2.12
CA ASN A 51 -0.43 3.36 2.42
C ASN A 51 -1.88 3.80 2.32
N SER A 52 -2.65 3.26 1.36
CA SER A 52 -4.07 3.57 1.23
C SER A 52 -4.89 3.05 2.42
N ALA A 53 -4.64 1.81 2.85
CA ALA A 53 -5.31 1.21 4.01
C ALA A 53 -4.99 1.97 5.29
N HIS A 54 -3.71 2.27 5.50
CA HIS A 54 -3.25 3.03 6.65
C HIS A 54 -3.78 4.47 6.65
N GLY A 55 -3.73 5.15 5.51
CA GLY A 55 -4.29 6.49 5.35
C GLY A 55 -5.80 6.52 5.64
N LEU A 56 -6.57 5.60 5.07
CA LEU A 56 -8.01 5.49 5.32
C LEU A 56 -8.32 5.18 6.79
N ALA A 57 -7.53 4.33 7.46
CA ALA A 57 -7.72 4.04 8.87
C ALA A 57 -7.55 5.30 9.73
N ILE A 58 -6.48 6.08 9.50
CA ILE A 58 -6.29 7.38 10.17
C ILE A 58 -7.45 8.33 9.88
N MET A 59 -7.84 8.46 8.61
CA MET A 59 -8.90 9.39 8.18
C MET A 59 -10.27 9.00 8.75
N THR A 60 -10.53 7.71 8.96
CA THR A 60 -11.78 7.22 9.55
C THR A 60 -11.94 7.70 10.98
N HIS A 61 -10.83 7.77 11.72
CA HIS A 61 -10.81 8.23 13.10
C HIS A 61 -10.58 9.74 13.25
N ALA A 62 -10.47 10.51 12.15
CA ALA A 62 -10.35 11.97 12.20
C ALA A 62 -11.71 12.65 12.45
N THR A 63 -12.41 12.25 13.51
CA THR A 63 -13.75 12.70 13.88
C THR A 63 -13.72 13.90 14.84
N PRO A 64 -14.83 14.63 15.04
CA PRO A 64 -14.92 15.68 16.06
C PRO A 64 -14.55 15.19 17.47
N ASP A 65 -14.89 13.94 17.81
CA ASP A 65 -14.56 13.34 19.10
C ASP A 65 -13.04 13.27 19.27
N ASN A 66 -12.29 12.90 18.22
CA ASN A 66 -10.83 12.90 18.26
C ASN A 66 -10.20 14.26 17.95
N LEU A 67 -10.99 15.34 18.02
CA LEU A 67 -10.56 16.69 17.64
C LEU A 67 -9.92 16.71 16.24
N PHE A 68 -10.44 15.88 15.33
CA PHE A 68 -9.96 15.67 13.97
C PHE A 68 -8.54 15.10 13.84
N VAL A 69 -7.88 14.70 14.93
CA VAL A 69 -6.56 14.04 14.88
C VAL A 69 -6.79 12.53 14.92
N GLY A 70 -6.83 11.93 13.72
CA GLY A 70 -7.08 10.50 13.56
C GLY A 70 -5.95 9.61 14.06
N TYR A 71 -6.25 8.34 14.24
CA TYR A 71 -5.30 7.27 14.57
C TYR A 71 -5.57 6.03 13.70
N ALA A 72 -4.58 5.14 13.55
CA ALA A 72 -4.72 3.98 12.69
C ALA A 72 -5.59 2.88 13.33
N LEU A 73 -5.36 2.55 14.60
CA LEU A 73 -6.11 1.52 15.34
C LEU A 73 -6.30 1.93 16.80
N ALA A 74 -7.36 1.44 17.43
CA ALA A 74 -7.54 1.51 18.88
C ALA A 74 -7.70 0.09 19.43
N ASP A 75 -6.91 -0.24 20.45
CA ASP A 75 -7.01 -1.49 21.19
C ASP A 75 -7.67 -1.25 22.55
N ARG A 76 -8.45 -2.21 23.03
CA ARG A 76 -9.08 -2.14 24.36
C ARG A 76 -8.83 -3.42 25.13
N THR A 77 -8.36 -3.27 26.36
CA THR A 77 -8.10 -4.37 27.29
C THR A 77 -9.30 -4.64 28.18
N ALA A 78 -9.34 -5.84 28.78
CA ALA A 78 -10.37 -6.21 29.77
C ALA A 78 -10.41 -5.28 31.00
N THR A 79 -9.31 -4.60 31.30
CA THR A 79 -9.22 -3.60 32.38
C THR A 79 -9.86 -2.25 32.03
N GLY A 80 -10.39 -2.09 30.81
CA GLY A 80 -11.01 -0.87 30.31
C GLY A 80 -10.01 0.17 29.78
N HIS A 81 -8.71 -0.13 29.79
CA HIS A 81 -7.72 0.74 29.16
C HIS A 81 -7.86 0.66 27.63
N THR A 82 -7.86 1.83 26.98
CA THR A 82 -7.86 1.94 25.52
C THR A 82 -6.49 2.43 25.07
N GLY A 83 -5.75 1.57 24.39
CA GLY A 83 -4.54 1.93 23.66
C GLY A 83 -4.89 2.46 22.27
N TYR A 84 -4.00 3.29 21.75
CA TYR A 84 -4.13 3.85 20.41
C TYR A 84 -2.82 3.68 19.67
N ILE A 85 -2.93 3.24 18.43
CA ILE A 85 -1.80 2.94 17.57
C ILE A 85 -1.77 3.98 16.46
N TYR A 86 -0.66 4.71 16.42
CA TYR A 86 -0.25 5.59 15.32
C TYR A 86 -1.19 6.75 15.02
N PHE A 87 -0.88 7.95 15.50
CA PHE A 87 -1.66 9.16 15.24
C PHE A 87 -1.26 9.88 13.95
N ASP A 88 -2.20 10.69 13.44
CA ASP A 88 -1.96 11.62 12.34
C ASP A 88 -0.86 12.61 12.73
N ARG A 89 0.28 12.50 12.05
CA ARG A 89 1.43 13.39 12.21
C ARG A 89 1.47 14.51 11.18
N TYR A 90 0.41 14.66 10.41
CA TYR A 90 0.27 15.65 9.36
C TYR A 90 -0.85 16.64 9.72
N PRO A 91 -0.83 17.86 9.15
CA PRO A 91 -1.95 18.79 9.25
C PRO A 91 -3.32 18.12 9.08
N PHE A 92 -4.15 18.21 10.11
CA PHE A 92 -5.42 17.47 10.22
C PHE A 92 -6.47 17.87 9.17
N PHE A 93 -6.30 18.99 8.44
CA PHE A 93 -7.31 19.45 7.47
C PHE A 93 -7.60 18.42 6.38
N PHE A 94 -6.58 17.72 5.89
CA PHE A 94 -6.77 16.72 4.85
C PHE A 94 -7.55 15.52 5.38
N SER A 95 -7.14 14.97 6.53
CA SER A 95 -7.82 13.84 7.15
C SER A 95 -9.24 14.16 7.56
N ALA A 96 -9.47 15.35 8.16
CA ALA A 96 -10.81 15.85 8.46
C ALA A 96 -11.70 16.00 7.22
N SER A 97 -11.14 16.49 6.11
CA SER A 97 -11.88 16.65 4.86
C SER A 97 -12.25 15.30 4.24
N VAL A 98 -11.35 14.32 4.32
CA VAL A 98 -11.63 12.95 3.86
C VAL A 98 -12.67 12.28 4.76
N GLN A 99 -12.58 12.46 6.08
CA GLN A 99 -13.57 11.96 7.03
C GLN A 99 -14.98 12.51 6.72
N ALA A 100 -15.07 13.83 6.45
CA ALA A 100 -16.33 14.46 6.07
C ALA A 100 -16.88 13.97 4.72
N LEU A 101 -16.00 13.56 3.78
CA LEU A 101 -16.42 12.93 2.54
C LEU A 101 -16.91 11.49 2.77
N MET A 102 -16.22 10.73 3.61
CA MET A 102 -16.58 9.36 3.95
C MET A 102 -17.87 9.27 4.76
N SER A 103 -18.22 10.29 5.54
CA SER A 103 -19.48 10.33 6.30
C SER A 103 -20.73 10.55 5.45
N LEU A 104 -20.60 10.76 4.14
CA LEU A 104 -21.73 10.86 3.21
C LEU A 104 -22.42 9.52 2.95
N THR A 105 -21.81 8.41 3.35
CA THR A 105 -22.33 7.06 3.14
C THR A 105 -21.80 6.12 4.21
N ASP A 106 -22.56 5.12 4.61
CA ASP A 106 -22.07 4.08 5.52
C ASP A 106 -21.38 2.93 4.78
N ASN A 107 -21.63 2.80 3.47
CA ASN A 107 -21.10 1.71 2.65
C ASN A 107 -19.59 1.86 2.39
N LEU A 108 -18.80 0.88 2.84
CA LEU A 108 -17.32 0.90 2.75
C LEU A 108 -16.83 0.99 1.31
N SER A 109 -17.41 0.23 0.39
CA SER A 109 -17.06 0.24 -1.04
C SER A 109 -17.21 1.64 -1.64
N THR A 110 -18.30 2.33 -1.30
CA THR A 110 -18.57 3.70 -1.73
C THR A 110 -17.60 4.68 -1.09
N LYS A 111 -17.24 4.51 0.20
CA LYS A 111 -16.19 5.33 0.85
C LYS A 111 -14.86 5.22 0.10
N VAL A 112 -14.37 4.00 -0.16
CA VAL A 112 -13.10 3.78 -0.88
C VAL A 112 -13.15 4.45 -2.25
N TRP A 113 -14.23 4.24 -3.00
CA TRP A 113 -14.40 4.85 -4.32
C TRP A 113 -14.40 6.37 -4.26
N LEU A 114 -15.18 6.99 -3.37
CA LEU A 114 -15.26 8.45 -3.22
C LEU A 114 -13.89 9.06 -2.90
N VAL A 115 -13.14 8.43 -2.00
CA VAL A 115 -11.81 8.94 -1.62
C VAL A 115 -10.80 8.79 -2.75
N ARG A 116 -10.85 7.70 -3.54
CA ARG A 116 -10.05 7.57 -4.78
C ARG A 116 -10.40 8.65 -5.80
N GLN A 117 -11.68 9.01 -5.94
CA GLN A 117 -12.08 10.12 -6.80
C GLN A 117 -11.55 11.46 -6.28
N LEU A 118 -11.52 11.68 -4.96
CA LEU A 118 -10.87 12.85 -4.38
C LEU A 118 -9.37 12.88 -4.69
N MET A 119 -8.66 11.75 -4.60
CA MET A 119 -7.23 11.68 -4.96
C MET A 119 -7.01 12.02 -6.43
N ASN A 120 -7.86 11.50 -7.33
CA ASN A 120 -7.85 11.88 -8.75
C ASN A 120 -8.11 13.38 -8.95
N ALA A 121 -9.00 14.00 -8.18
CA ALA A 121 -9.23 15.44 -8.26
C ALA A 121 -7.97 16.23 -7.84
N ILE A 122 -7.29 15.81 -6.78
CA ILE A 122 -6.01 16.38 -6.33
C ILE A 122 -4.94 16.21 -7.42
N PHE A 123 -4.88 15.04 -8.06
CA PHE A 123 -3.98 14.77 -9.17
C PHE A 123 -4.26 15.71 -10.36
N VAL A 124 -5.52 15.86 -10.78
CA VAL A 124 -5.91 16.80 -11.85
C VAL A 124 -5.55 18.24 -11.50
N VAL A 125 -5.78 18.69 -10.26
CA VAL A 125 -5.39 20.04 -9.83
C VAL A 125 -3.87 20.21 -9.89
N THR A 126 -3.11 19.19 -9.51
CA THR A 126 -1.64 19.19 -9.63
C THR A 126 -1.20 19.35 -11.08
N LEU A 127 -1.81 18.61 -12.02
CA LEU A 127 -1.56 18.77 -13.46
C LEU A 127 -1.93 20.16 -13.98
N LEU A 128 -3.05 20.73 -13.51
CA LEU A 128 -3.46 22.09 -13.88
C LEU A 128 -2.47 23.14 -13.40
N LEU A 129 -1.94 23.00 -12.18
CA LEU A 129 -0.92 23.88 -11.63
C LEU A 129 0.40 23.75 -12.41
N ALA A 130 0.83 22.51 -12.70
CA ALA A 130 2.00 22.24 -13.54
C ALA A 130 1.86 22.85 -14.95
N TYR A 131 0.72 22.65 -15.60
CA TYR A 131 0.41 23.25 -16.89
C TYR A 131 0.44 24.78 -16.84
N ARG A 132 -0.18 25.39 -15.82
CA ARG A 132 -0.19 26.86 -15.70
C ARG A 132 1.19 27.43 -15.43
N LEU A 133 2.01 26.74 -14.65
CA LEU A 133 3.42 27.06 -14.44
C LEU A 133 4.18 26.99 -15.77
N LEU A 134 4.11 25.87 -16.49
CA LEU A 134 4.80 25.69 -17.76
C LEU A 134 4.32 26.65 -18.83
N ARG A 135 3.02 26.99 -18.88
CA ARG A 135 2.50 27.99 -19.82
C ARG A 135 3.19 29.34 -19.67
N ARG A 136 3.58 29.71 -18.45
CA ARG A 136 4.32 30.96 -18.16
C ARG A 136 5.80 30.88 -18.52
N LEU A 137 6.43 29.71 -18.36
CA LEU A 137 7.82 29.48 -18.77
C LEU A 137 7.97 29.36 -20.29
N VAL A 138 7.16 28.50 -20.91
CA VAL A 138 7.26 28.12 -22.33
C VAL A 138 6.63 29.17 -23.24
N LYS A 139 5.63 29.92 -22.75
CA LYS A 139 4.87 30.94 -23.52
C LYS A 139 4.16 30.38 -24.76
N ASN A 140 3.94 29.07 -24.80
CA ASN A 140 3.11 28.38 -25.79
C ASN A 140 2.16 27.42 -25.05
N PRO A 141 0.83 27.64 -25.09
CA PRO A 141 -0.10 26.87 -24.29
C PRO A 141 -0.24 25.41 -24.76
N TYR A 142 -0.15 25.13 -26.07
CA TYR A 142 -0.23 23.76 -26.58
C TYR A 142 1.01 22.96 -26.21
N LEU A 143 2.19 23.56 -26.36
CA LEU A 143 3.45 22.91 -26.00
C LEU A 143 3.55 22.68 -24.47
N ALA A 144 3.11 23.65 -23.67
CA ALA A 144 3.07 23.50 -22.22
C ALA A 144 2.16 22.33 -21.78
N LEU A 145 0.96 22.22 -22.36
CA LEU A 145 0.07 21.11 -22.06
C LEU A 145 0.65 19.77 -22.54
N ALA A 146 1.24 19.73 -23.74
CA ALA A 146 1.91 18.53 -24.25
C ALA A 146 3.01 18.04 -23.30
N ILE A 147 3.89 18.94 -22.83
CA ILE A 147 4.94 18.60 -21.86
C ILE A 147 4.35 18.08 -20.56
N THR A 148 3.33 18.75 -20.02
CA THR A 148 2.63 18.29 -18.81
C THR A 148 2.08 16.88 -18.98
N LEU A 149 1.41 16.58 -20.10
CA LEU A 149 0.83 15.26 -20.36
C LEU A 149 1.89 14.19 -20.56
N ILE A 150 2.95 14.46 -21.34
CA ILE A 150 4.06 13.53 -21.54
C ILE A 150 4.71 13.18 -20.19
N THR A 151 4.95 14.19 -19.35
CA THR A 151 5.55 13.98 -18.03
C THR A 151 4.61 13.21 -17.10
N ALA A 152 3.31 13.52 -17.15
CA ALA A 152 2.30 12.87 -16.32
C ALA A 152 1.97 11.44 -16.76
N SER A 153 2.48 11.00 -17.91
CA SER A 153 2.25 9.66 -18.46
C SER A 153 3.18 8.59 -17.87
N GLY A 154 4.10 8.95 -16.96
CA GLY A 154 5.00 7.99 -16.32
C GLY A 154 4.25 7.00 -15.42
N TYR A 155 4.57 5.70 -15.54
CA TYR A 155 3.89 4.61 -14.85
C TYR A 155 3.76 4.86 -13.33
N ASN A 156 4.85 5.15 -12.63
CA ASN A 156 4.84 5.36 -11.17
C ASN A 156 3.89 6.49 -10.75
N LEU A 157 3.84 7.59 -11.50
CA LEU A 157 2.94 8.69 -11.17
C LEU A 157 1.47 8.30 -11.35
N LEU A 158 1.17 7.55 -12.41
CA LEU A 158 -0.19 7.08 -12.71
C LEU A 158 -0.65 5.96 -11.79
N TYR A 159 0.24 5.05 -11.42
CA TYR A 159 0.01 3.97 -10.47
C TYR A 159 -0.38 4.55 -9.11
N TYR A 160 0.36 5.57 -8.63
CA TYR A 160 0.13 6.20 -7.34
C TYR A 160 -0.87 7.37 -7.36
N ARG A 161 -1.61 7.63 -8.46
CA ARG A 161 -2.49 8.81 -8.57
C ARG A 161 -3.73 8.75 -7.69
N ASP A 162 -4.18 7.55 -7.33
CA ASP A 162 -5.38 7.29 -6.53
C ASP A 162 -5.06 6.69 -5.15
N MET A 163 -3.78 6.50 -4.83
CA MET A 163 -3.31 6.06 -3.52
C MET A 163 -3.84 6.99 -2.43
N VAL A 164 -4.51 6.48 -1.40
CA VAL A 164 -5.07 7.34 -0.35
C VAL A 164 -3.99 7.69 0.67
N HIS A 165 -3.22 8.74 0.40
CA HIS A 165 -2.11 9.12 1.27
C HIS A 165 -1.80 10.63 1.23
N TYR A 166 -1.08 11.10 2.24
CA TYR A 166 -0.72 12.52 2.43
C TYR A 166 0.31 13.05 1.39
N ASP A 167 0.83 12.21 0.50
CA ASP A 167 1.85 12.60 -0.47
C ASP A 167 1.29 13.32 -1.70
N GLN A 168 0.15 12.91 -2.26
CA GLN A 168 -0.40 13.65 -3.41
C GLN A 168 -0.87 15.07 -3.04
N PRO A 169 -1.55 15.29 -1.89
CA PRO A 169 -1.87 16.65 -1.46
C PRO A 169 -0.60 17.48 -1.19
N ALA A 170 0.48 16.88 -0.70
CA ALA A 170 1.76 17.56 -0.52
C ALA A 170 2.38 17.96 -1.86
N LEU A 171 2.39 17.06 -2.84
CA LEU A 171 2.84 17.35 -4.20
C LEU A 171 2.01 18.49 -4.82
N MET A 172 0.69 18.45 -4.66
CA MET A 172 -0.20 19.54 -5.08
C MET A 172 0.18 20.87 -4.40
N GLY A 173 0.46 20.84 -3.10
CA GLY A 173 0.92 22.00 -2.32
C GLY A 173 2.24 22.58 -2.84
N MET A 174 3.21 21.73 -3.18
CA MET A 174 4.47 22.16 -3.81
C MET A 174 4.23 22.85 -5.14
N PHE A 175 3.37 22.30 -6.01
CA PHE A 175 3.03 22.93 -7.29
C PHE A 175 2.21 24.21 -7.14
N LEU A 176 1.36 24.30 -6.11
CA LEU A 176 0.64 25.53 -5.77
C LEU A 176 1.63 26.63 -5.39
N LEU A 177 2.62 26.31 -4.55
CA LEU A 177 3.69 27.22 -4.17
C LEU A 177 4.55 27.65 -5.37
N LEU A 178 5.02 26.68 -6.17
CA LEU A 178 5.81 26.97 -7.37
C LEU A 178 5.05 27.89 -8.34
N TYR A 179 3.76 27.65 -8.53
CA TYR A 179 2.92 28.51 -9.35
C TYR A 179 2.71 29.90 -8.73
N ALA A 180 2.46 29.99 -7.42
CA ALA A 180 2.30 31.26 -6.72
C ALA A 180 3.58 32.11 -6.77
N ILE A 181 4.75 31.50 -6.55
CA ILE A 181 6.07 32.14 -6.69
C ILE A 181 6.27 32.61 -8.14
N THR A 182 5.92 31.78 -9.12
CA THR A 182 5.99 32.15 -10.54
C THR A 182 5.17 33.40 -10.84
N VAL A 183 3.91 33.44 -10.40
CA VAL A 183 3.03 34.61 -10.58
C VAL A 183 3.59 35.83 -9.87
N TYR A 184 4.08 35.67 -8.64
CA TYR A 184 4.68 36.76 -7.86
C TYR A 184 5.90 37.36 -8.56
N LYS A 185 6.86 36.52 -8.99
CA LYS A 185 8.11 36.98 -9.64
C LYS A 185 7.87 37.64 -11.00
N GLN A 186 6.87 37.21 -11.75
CA GLN A 186 6.59 37.74 -13.08
C GLN A 186 5.70 38.98 -13.09
N GLU A 187 4.73 39.08 -12.17
CA GLU A 187 3.71 40.13 -12.23
C GLU A 187 3.86 41.20 -11.13
N HIS A 188 4.57 40.90 -10.02
CA HIS A 188 4.97 41.77 -8.90
C HIS A 188 3.88 42.68 -8.24
N LYS A 189 2.68 42.82 -8.81
CA LYS A 189 1.62 43.75 -8.39
C LYS A 189 0.41 42.99 -7.83
N TRP A 190 -0.11 43.49 -6.70
CA TRP A 190 -1.34 43.07 -5.97
C TRP A 190 -1.49 41.60 -5.56
N ARG A 191 -0.65 40.70 -6.07
CA ARG A 191 -0.75 39.24 -5.85
C ARG A 191 0.14 38.69 -4.75
N TRP A 192 0.84 39.53 -3.99
CA TRP A 192 1.62 39.07 -2.83
C TRP A 192 0.72 38.34 -1.83
N ARG A 193 -0.53 38.78 -1.62
CA ARG A 193 -1.51 38.09 -0.75
C ARG A 193 -1.74 36.63 -1.16
N TRP A 194 -1.80 36.35 -2.46
CA TRP A 194 -1.96 34.99 -2.98
C TRP A 194 -0.78 34.10 -2.63
N LEU A 195 0.43 34.65 -2.50
CA LEU A 195 1.62 33.89 -2.11
C LEU A 195 1.53 33.42 -0.66
N TYR A 196 1.10 34.30 0.26
CA TYR A 196 0.88 33.93 1.66
C TYR A 196 -0.25 32.90 1.79
N ILE A 197 -1.37 33.11 1.09
CA ILE A 197 -2.48 32.14 1.08
C ILE A 197 -2.02 30.78 0.54
N ALA A 198 -1.29 30.77 -0.59
CA ALA A 198 -0.75 29.54 -1.16
C ALA A 198 0.20 28.82 -0.21
N ALA A 199 1.03 29.56 0.54
CA ALA A 199 1.93 28.96 1.53
C ALA A 199 1.18 28.35 2.72
N LEU A 200 0.17 29.03 3.25
CA LEU A 200 -0.67 28.48 4.32
C LEU A 200 -1.41 27.22 3.84
N ILE A 201 -2.02 27.26 2.66
CA ILE A 201 -2.70 26.10 2.07
C ILE A 201 -1.72 24.95 1.84
N ALA A 202 -0.58 25.20 1.19
CA ALA A 202 0.38 24.15 0.86
C ALA A 202 1.00 23.49 2.11
N VAL A 203 1.17 24.23 3.20
CA VAL A 203 1.62 23.69 4.47
C VAL A 203 0.50 22.98 5.23
N SER A 204 -0.76 23.36 5.03
CA SER A 204 -1.94 22.69 5.60
C SER A 204 -2.32 21.39 4.90
N LEU A 205 -1.78 21.11 3.71
CA LEU A 205 -2.17 19.97 2.90
C LEU A 205 -1.11 18.87 2.95
N GLY A 206 -1.57 17.63 3.18
CA GLY A 206 -0.71 16.45 3.12
C GLY A 206 0.48 16.56 4.09
N ARG A 207 1.65 16.15 3.62
CA ARG A 207 2.93 16.34 4.33
C ARG A 207 3.36 17.81 4.34
N GLY A 208 2.79 18.62 5.24
CA GLY A 208 3.04 20.06 5.32
C GLY A 208 4.52 20.49 5.27
N TYR A 209 5.43 19.66 5.77
CA TYR A 209 6.87 19.93 5.72
C TYR A 209 7.50 19.86 4.31
N ALA A 210 6.88 19.14 3.35
CA ALA A 210 7.38 19.06 1.96
C ALA A 210 7.43 20.45 1.29
N SER A 211 6.52 21.34 1.68
CA SER A 211 6.48 22.74 1.22
C SER A 211 7.75 23.53 1.51
N PHE A 212 8.51 23.19 2.57
CA PHE A 212 9.77 23.87 2.89
C PHE A 212 10.89 23.55 1.90
N PHE A 213 10.76 22.50 1.10
CA PHE A 213 11.68 22.19 0.00
C PHE A 213 11.41 23.03 -1.25
N VAL A 214 10.33 23.81 -1.26
CA VAL A 214 10.13 24.92 -2.21
C VAL A 214 10.51 26.25 -1.56
N LEU A 215 9.97 26.54 -0.37
CA LEU A 215 10.17 27.83 0.31
C LEU A 215 11.63 28.07 0.75
N GLY A 216 12.30 27.05 1.28
CA GLY A 216 13.69 27.11 1.72
C GLY A 216 14.65 27.43 0.57
N PRO A 217 14.68 26.62 -0.51
CA PRO A 217 15.48 26.95 -1.70
C PRO A 217 15.14 28.31 -2.29
N TRP A 218 13.86 28.71 -2.31
CA TRP A 218 13.47 30.03 -2.78
C TRP A 218 14.08 31.15 -1.91
N PHE A 219 13.95 31.05 -0.59
CA PHE A 219 14.60 31.95 0.37
C PHE A 219 16.12 32.02 0.16
N LEU A 220 16.80 30.87 -0.01
CA LEU A 220 18.24 30.82 -0.22
C LEU A 220 18.66 31.51 -1.52
N ILE A 221 17.95 31.28 -2.63
CA ILE A 221 18.24 31.91 -3.93
C ILE A 221 18.12 33.44 -3.83
N GLU A 222 17.04 33.96 -3.23
CA GLU A 222 16.84 35.41 -3.08
C GLU A 222 17.87 36.02 -2.14
N SER A 223 18.19 35.34 -1.04
CA SER A 223 19.18 35.78 -0.07
C SER A 223 20.57 35.88 -0.68
N LEU A 224 20.99 34.86 -1.45
CA LEU A 224 22.26 34.87 -2.18
C LEU A 224 22.30 35.97 -3.25
N ALA A 225 21.19 36.22 -3.93
CA ALA A 225 21.10 37.32 -4.90
C ALA A 225 21.27 38.69 -4.22
N ILE A 226 20.71 38.90 -3.03
CA ILE A 226 20.90 40.13 -2.23
C ILE A 226 22.34 40.23 -1.72
N LEU A 227 22.94 39.13 -1.25
CA LEU A 227 24.31 39.10 -0.74
C LEU A 227 25.35 39.43 -1.81
N ARG A 228 25.09 39.09 -3.08
CA ARG A 228 25.98 39.38 -4.23
C ARG A 228 25.88 40.83 -4.75
N GLN A 229 25.03 41.68 -4.18
CA GLN A 229 24.89 43.07 -4.64
C GLN A 229 26.09 43.93 -4.22
N ASN A 230 26.89 44.37 -5.19
CA ASN A 230 28.01 45.29 -4.97
C ASN A 230 27.54 46.66 -4.44
N GLY A 231 28.39 47.34 -3.67
CA GLY A 231 28.15 48.72 -3.21
C GLY A 231 27.20 48.89 -2.00
N THR A 232 26.77 47.80 -1.36
CA THR A 232 25.94 47.86 -0.13
C THR A 232 26.68 47.30 1.08
N THR A 233 26.50 47.89 2.26
CA THR A 233 27.09 47.38 3.52
C THR A 233 26.41 46.08 3.95
N ILE A 234 27.15 45.23 4.67
CA ILE A 234 26.65 43.90 5.10
C ILE A 234 25.37 44.02 5.94
N GLY A 235 25.30 45.01 6.85
CA GLY A 235 24.11 45.24 7.68
C GLY A 235 22.87 45.64 6.87
N ARG A 236 23.04 46.42 5.79
CA ARG A 236 21.92 46.73 4.87
C ARG A 236 21.48 45.49 4.09
N ARG A 237 22.41 44.61 3.68
CA ARG A 237 22.08 43.34 3.02
C ARG A 237 21.29 42.42 3.94
N ILE A 238 21.74 42.22 5.18
CA ILE A 238 21.02 41.43 6.20
C ILE A 238 19.63 41.99 6.44
N ARG A 239 19.50 43.30 6.65
CA ARG A 239 18.17 43.93 6.82
C ARG A 239 17.26 43.68 5.62
N ARG A 240 17.78 43.79 4.38
CA ARG A 240 17.01 43.48 3.16
C ARG A 240 16.54 42.03 3.12
N ILE A 241 17.39 41.07 3.51
CA ILE A 241 17.02 39.65 3.58
C ILE A 241 15.89 39.46 4.60
N LEU A 242 16.00 40.04 5.80
CA LEU A 242 15.00 39.88 6.86
C LEU A 242 13.63 40.44 6.47
N VAL A 243 13.59 41.54 5.71
CA VAL A 243 12.32 42.13 5.24
C VAL A 243 11.85 41.61 3.89
N HIS A 244 12.60 40.70 3.26
CA HIS A 244 12.25 40.14 1.96
C HIS A 244 11.00 39.25 2.06
N ASP A 245 10.14 39.27 1.05
CA ASP A 245 8.89 38.50 1.08
C ASP A 245 9.13 36.98 1.13
N ALA A 246 10.22 36.48 0.53
CA ALA A 246 10.60 35.06 0.67
C ALA A 246 10.84 34.67 2.14
N THR A 247 11.49 35.54 2.90
CA THR A 247 11.75 35.33 4.34
C THR A 247 10.46 35.39 5.15
N ARG A 248 9.60 36.38 4.88
CA ARG A 248 8.31 36.52 5.57
C ARG A 248 7.37 35.35 5.33
N VAL A 249 7.26 34.91 4.07
CA VAL A 249 6.43 33.76 3.69
C VAL A 249 6.98 32.48 4.35
N LEU A 250 8.30 32.27 4.33
CA LEU A 250 8.94 31.14 5.00
C LEU A 250 8.66 31.14 6.52
N ILE A 251 8.79 32.29 7.20
CA ILE A 251 8.52 32.41 8.63
C ILE A 251 7.05 32.15 8.94
N ILE A 252 6.12 32.74 8.18
CA ILE A 252 4.68 32.52 8.39
C ILE A 252 4.30 31.05 8.15
N ALA A 253 4.83 30.43 7.10
CA ALA A 253 4.66 29.00 6.84
C ALA A 253 5.20 28.15 8.00
N LEU A 254 6.37 28.50 8.54
CA LEU A 254 6.98 27.81 9.68
C LEU A 254 6.14 27.94 10.95
N LEU A 255 5.70 29.15 11.30
CA LEU A 255 4.83 29.36 12.46
C LEU A 255 3.52 28.58 12.31
N TRP A 256 2.98 28.53 11.10
CA TRP A 256 1.75 27.80 10.82
C TRP A 256 1.94 26.28 10.94
N VAL A 257 3.01 25.69 10.37
CA VAL A 257 3.25 24.25 10.52
C VAL A 257 3.51 23.87 11.97
N VAL A 258 4.23 24.71 12.71
CA VAL A 258 4.51 24.48 14.13
C VAL A 258 3.20 24.47 14.92
N ALA A 259 2.31 25.44 14.68
CA ALA A 259 1.00 25.46 15.34
C ALA A 259 0.19 24.19 15.06
N LEU A 260 0.16 23.72 13.80
CA LEU A 260 -0.57 22.52 13.40
C LEU A 260 0.04 21.23 13.99
N LEU A 261 1.36 21.11 13.99
CA LEU A 261 2.04 19.95 14.58
C LEU A 261 1.91 19.94 16.10
N SER A 262 2.06 21.09 16.76
CA SER A 262 1.83 21.23 18.19
C SER A 262 0.40 20.85 18.56
N TYR A 263 -0.59 21.22 17.73
CA TYR A 263 -1.97 20.79 17.91
C TYR A 263 -2.09 19.26 17.92
N ASN A 264 -1.58 18.57 16.88
CA ASN A 264 -1.66 17.11 16.81
C ASN A 264 -0.95 16.43 18.00
N ILE A 265 0.23 16.92 18.37
CA ILE A 265 1.02 16.40 19.50
C ILE A 265 0.23 16.53 20.81
N VAL A 266 -0.39 17.69 21.06
CA VAL A 266 -1.18 17.92 22.27
C VAL A 266 -2.41 17.03 22.29
N VAL A 267 -3.13 16.91 21.16
CA VAL A 267 -4.31 16.04 21.07
C VAL A 267 -3.93 14.58 21.28
N GLU A 268 -2.86 14.09 20.68
CA GLU A 268 -2.37 12.72 20.91
C GLU A 268 -2.01 12.51 22.38
N ALA A 269 -1.24 13.42 22.98
CA ALA A 269 -0.82 13.31 24.39
C ALA A 269 -2.05 13.22 25.32
N LEU A 270 -3.06 14.05 25.09
CA LEU A 270 -4.32 14.03 25.84
C LEU A 270 -5.11 12.74 25.61
N ARG A 271 -5.12 12.19 24.39
CA ARG A 271 -5.89 10.99 24.05
C ARG A 271 -5.25 9.70 24.56
N ARG A 272 -3.93 9.63 24.56
CA ARG A 272 -3.16 8.47 25.04
C ARG A 272 -2.82 8.55 26.53
N ASP A 273 -3.06 9.70 27.17
CA ASP A 273 -2.63 9.99 28.54
C ASP A 273 -1.12 9.76 28.74
N VAL A 274 -0.32 10.29 27.81
CA VAL A 274 1.15 10.17 27.83
C VAL A 274 1.83 11.54 27.76
N PRO A 275 3.06 11.68 28.28
CA PRO A 275 3.86 12.87 28.06
C PRO A 275 4.06 13.16 26.57
N ILE A 276 4.13 14.45 26.21
CA ILE A 276 4.33 14.92 24.83
C ILE A 276 5.52 14.22 24.14
N GLN A 277 6.58 13.90 24.87
CA GLN A 277 7.78 13.26 24.35
C GLN A 277 7.55 11.80 23.89
N GLN A 278 6.52 11.14 24.43
CA GLN A 278 6.14 9.75 24.11
C GLN A 278 5.02 9.67 23.05
N THR A 279 4.63 10.83 22.49
CA THR A 279 3.70 10.86 21.37
C THR A 279 4.36 10.27 20.13
N SER A 280 3.61 9.49 19.37
CA SER A 280 4.05 8.83 18.14
C SER A 280 4.47 9.86 17.08
N VAL A 281 3.89 11.07 17.08
CA VAL A 281 4.35 12.19 16.25
C VAL A 281 5.80 12.57 16.57
N VAL A 282 6.14 12.74 17.87
CA VAL A 282 7.49 13.13 18.31
C VAL A 282 8.49 11.99 18.08
N GLU A 283 8.15 10.76 18.48
CA GLU A 283 9.00 9.60 18.23
C GLU A 283 9.27 9.39 16.74
N SER A 284 8.25 9.55 15.89
CA SER A 284 8.42 9.46 14.44
C SER A 284 9.30 10.58 13.89
N ALA A 285 9.25 11.79 14.45
CA ALA A 285 10.11 12.89 14.02
C ALA A 285 11.58 12.62 14.37
N LEU A 286 11.85 12.18 15.60
CA LEU A 286 13.19 11.85 16.07
C LEU A 286 13.82 10.70 15.27
N ARG A 287 13.04 9.67 14.92
CA ARG A 287 13.50 8.53 14.09
C ARG A 287 13.90 8.90 12.67
N ARG A 288 13.33 9.97 12.11
CA ARG A 288 13.54 10.37 10.71
C ARG A 288 14.63 11.41 10.53
N LEU A 289 15.07 12.05 11.61
CA LEU A 289 16.18 12.99 11.56
C LEU A 289 17.50 12.21 11.51
N PRO A 290 18.50 12.68 10.74
CA PRO A 290 19.80 12.00 10.60
C PRO A 290 20.60 11.89 11.91
N PHE A 291 20.15 12.52 12.98
CA PHE A 291 20.78 12.51 14.31
C PHE A 291 20.09 11.57 15.31
N GLY A 292 18.96 10.95 14.94
CA GLY A 292 18.25 9.98 15.78
C GLY A 292 19.10 8.73 15.98
N HIS A 293 19.77 8.63 17.13
CA HIS A 293 20.48 7.41 17.52
C HIS A 293 19.43 6.35 17.92
N GLU A 294 19.49 5.18 17.26
CA GLU A 294 18.87 3.89 17.64
C GLU A 294 17.41 3.56 17.25
N GLY A 295 16.66 4.46 16.61
CA GLY A 295 15.21 4.24 16.44
C GLY A 295 14.78 3.42 15.21
N GLY A 296 15.07 2.12 15.18
CA GLY A 296 14.57 1.21 14.14
C GLY A 296 14.84 -0.30 14.30
N ARG A 297 15.44 -0.77 15.40
CA ARG A 297 15.88 -2.19 15.54
C ARG A 297 14.81 -3.21 15.96
N ASN A 298 13.53 -2.84 16.05
CA ASN A 298 12.50 -3.71 16.64
C ASN A 298 11.25 -3.88 15.76
N THR A 299 11.42 -4.28 14.51
CA THR A 299 10.37 -4.99 13.77
C THR A 299 10.95 -6.24 13.12
N THR A 300 10.32 -7.36 13.39
CA THR A 300 10.69 -8.78 13.20
C THR A 300 11.02 -9.27 11.78
N THR A 301 11.42 -8.41 10.85
CA THR A 301 11.88 -8.79 9.50
C THR A 301 13.38 -8.49 9.35
N ALA A 302 14.19 -9.40 9.90
CA ALA A 302 15.64 -9.29 10.08
C ALA A 302 16.49 -9.41 8.79
N SER A 303 16.20 -8.68 7.70
CA SER A 303 17.09 -8.67 6.52
C SER A 303 17.34 -7.33 5.82
N GLU A 304 16.65 -6.23 6.15
CA GLU A 304 16.80 -4.93 5.46
C GLU A 304 17.10 -3.73 6.39
N ASP A 305 17.75 -3.96 7.54
CA ASP A 305 17.82 -2.97 8.64
C ASP A 305 19.01 -1.98 8.61
N SER A 306 19.74 -1.87 7.49
CA SER A 306 20.75 -0.81 7.33
C SER A 306 20.19 0.35 6.51
N PRO A 307 20.30 1.62 6.98
CA PRO A 307 19.97 2.75 6.13
C PRO A 307 20.82 2.65 4.85
N PRO A 308 20.21 2.88 3.68
CA PRO A 308 20.89 2.74 2.39
C PRO A 308 22.12 3.66 2.38
N THR A 309 23.23 3.15 1.86
CA THR A 309 24.38 3.99 1.57
C THR A 309 24.00 5.03 0.51
N TRP A 310 24.70 6.17 0.50
CA TRP A 310 24.47 7.20 -0.55
C TRP A 310 24.66 6.65 -1.97
N GLY A 311 25.51 5.63 -2.14
CA GLY A 311 25.71 4.94 -3.43
C GLY A 311 24.49 4.14 -3.85
N GLU A 312 23.94 3.31 -2.95
CA GLU A 312 22.71 2.53 -3.19
C GLU A 312 21.52 3.45 -3.45
N PHE A 313 21.34 4.48 -2.63
CA PHE A 313 20.30 5.48 -2.83
C PHE A 313 20.42 6.19 -4.18
N ALA A 314 21.62 6.65 -4.54
CA ALA A 314 21.84 7.30 -5.84
C ALA A 314 21.53 6.36 -7.01
N GLY A 315 21.86 5.07 -6.89
CA GLY A 315 21.52 4.05 -7.88
C GLY A 315 20.01 3.85 -8.02
N LEU A 316 19.31 3.65 -6.91
CA LEU A 316 17.85 3.49 -6.88
C LEU A 316 17.13 4.71 -7.45
N GLU A 317 17.54 5.92 -7.06
CA GLU A 317 16.92 7.14 -7.58
C GLU A 317 17.26 7.39 -9.05
N ALA A 318 18.48 7.07 -9.50
CA ALA A 318 18.83 7.14 -10.92
C ALA A 318 17.96 6.20 -11.75
N GLU A 319 17.73 4.98 -11.28
CA GLU A 319 16.86 4.00 -11.93
C GLU A 319 15.41 4.49 -11.98
N ARG A 320 14.87 4.94 -10.85
CA ARG A 320 13.50 5.46 -10.73
C ARG A 320 13.27 6.69 -11.60
N LEU A 321 14.22 7.63 -11.63
CA LEU A 321 14.17 8.80 -12.53
C LEU A 321 14.24 8.38 -14.00
N THR A 322 15.05 7.37 -14.33
CA THR A 322 15.18 6.84 -15.70
C THR A 322 13.86 6.24 -16.18
N ARG A 323 13.20 5.43 -15.35
CA ARG A 323 11.84 4.90 -15.60
C ARG A 323 10.80 6.01 -15.80
N TRP A 324 11.06 7.22 -15.30
CA TRP A 324 10.17 8.35 -15.47
C TRP A 324 10.44 9.19 -16.73
N PHE A 325 11.68 9.21 -17.22
CA PHE A 325 12.02 9.81 -18.51
C PHE A 325 11.56 8.96 -19.69
N THR A 326 11.12 7.72 -19.45
CA THR A 326 10.49 6.86 -20.44
C THR A 326 8.99 6.71 -20.13
N PRO A 327 8.12 7.49 -20.77
CA PRO A 327 6.68 7.48 -20.47
C PRO A 327 5.97 6.21 -20.99
N LEU A 328 6.73 5.20 -21.40
CA LEU A 328 6.26 3.90 -21.83
C LEU A 328 6.86 2.88 -20.87
N ASN A 329 6.01 2.06 -20.23
CA ASN A 329 6.48 0.86 -19.57
C ASN A 329 7.00 -0.11 -20.64
N MET A 330 8.31 -0.08 -20.90
CA MET A 330 8.91 -0.86 -21.97
C MET A 330 9.20 -2.31 -21.56
N GLY A 331 8.67 -2.78 -20.40
CA GLY A 331 8.95 -4.11 -19.88
C GLY A 331 10.45 -4.35 -19.70
N TRP A 332 11.19 -3.29 -19.36
CA TRP A 332 12.63 -3.38 -19.22
C TRP A 332 12.97 -4.33 -18.07
N ASP A 333 13.82 -5.32 -18.36
CA ASP A 333 14.45 -6.14 -17.35
C ASP A 333 15.23 -5.23 -16.38
N ASP A 334 15.02 -5.39 -15.08
CA ASP A 334 15.53 -4.50 -14.03
C ASP A 334 17.07 -4.31 -14.16
N GLY A 335 17.76 -5.37 -14.59
CA GLY A 335 19.21 -5.34 -14.84
C GLY A 335 19.65 -4.44 -15.99
N ALA A 336 18.85 -4.29 -17.05
CA ALA A 336 19.22 -3.48 -18.22
C ALA A 336 19.01 -1.98 -17.96
N VAL A 337 17.98 -1.61 -17.18
CA VAL A 337 17.73 -0.21 -16.77
C VAL A 337 18.86 0.28 -15.87
N ALA A 338 19.28 -0.54 -14.91
CA ALA A 338 20.33 -0.20 -13.97
C ALA A 338 21.65 0.17 -14.65
N GLN A 339 22.01 -0.52 -15.76
CA GLN A 339 23.26 -0.28 -16.48
C GLN A 339 23.34 1.11 -17.13
N TRP A 340 22.22 1.63 -17.63
CA TRP A 340 22.18 2.92 -18.33
C TRP A 340 21.63 4.07 -17.49
N ALA A 341 21.01 3.78 -16.35
CA ALA A 341 20.33 4.76 -15.51
C ALA A 341 21.23 5.95 -15.13
N TYR A 342 22.49 5.69 -14.76
CA TYR A 342 23.45 6.75 -14.43
C TYR A 342 23.78 7.64 -15.64
N ALA A 343 24.00 7.04 -16.81
CA ALA A 343 24.32 7.78 -18.03
C ALA A 343 23.14 8.66 -18.48
N VAL A 344 21.92 8.10 -18.44
CA VAL A 344 20.68 8.82 -18.78
C VAL A 344 20.42 9.94 -17.76
N GLY A 345 20.55 9.65 -16.46
CA GLY A 345 20.38 10.64 -15.40
C GLY A 345 21.38 11.79 -15.50
N LEU A 346 22.66 11.50 -15.78
CA LEU A 346 23.69 12.52 -15.96
C LEU A 346 23.44 13.38 -17.20
N LEU A 347 23.04 12.75 -18.32
CA LEU A 347 22.64 13.48 -19.52
C LEU A 347 21.42 14.38 -19.25
N ALA A 348 20.43 13.90 -18.51
CA ALA A 348 19.26 14.68 -18.12
C ALA A 348 19.65 15.89 -17.25
N LEU A 349 20.56 15.72 -16.28
CA LEU A 349 21.11 16.81 -15.48
C LEU A 349 21.82 17.86 -16.33
N VAL A 350 22.62 17.45 -17.32
CA VAL A 350 23.28 18.38 -18.25
C VAL A 350 22.27 19.16 -19.08
N ILE A 351 21.27 18.48 -19.65
CA ILE A 351 20.20 19.11 -20.45
C ILE A 351 19.42 20.14 -19.61
N VAL A 352 19.01 19.76 -18.39
CA VAL A 352 18.30 20.63 -17.45
C VAL A 352 19.17 21.82 -17.04
N GLY A 353 20.43 21.58 -16.68
CA GLY A 353 21.38 22.62 -16.27
C GLY A 353 21.63 23.66 -17.37
N LEU A 354 21.87 23.21 -18.62
CA LEU A 354 22.03 24.09 -19.77
C LEU A 354 20.76 24.91 -20.06
N TYR A 355 19.59 24.30 -19.93
CA TYR A 355 18.32 25.01 -20.10
C TYR A 355 18.13 26.10 -19.05
N ILE A 356 18.36 25.79 -17.77
CA ILE A 356 18.24 26.73 -16.65
C ILE A 356 19.23 27.88 -16.81
N TRP A 357 20.49 27.58 -17.16
CA TRP A 357 21.54 28.60 -17.37
C TRP A 357 21.13 29.63 -18.42
N ARG A 358 20.49 29.18 -19.50
CA ARG A 358 20.03 30.04 -20.62
C ARG A 358 18.80 30.88 -20.28
N GLN A 359 18.11 30.62 -19.17
CA GLN A 359 16.95 31.43 -18.79
C GLN A 359 17.37 32.80 -18.22
N PRO A 360 16.57 33.86 -18.47
CA PRO A 360 16.70 35.13 -17.77
C PRO A 360 16.44 34.97 -16.26
N PRO A 361 16.85 35.93 -15.41
CA PRO A 361 16.84 35.75 -13.96
C PRO A 361 15.52 35.28 -13.31
N PRO A 362 14.32 35.85 -13.65
CA PRO A 362 13.09 35.40 -13.02
C PRO A 362 12.73 33.97 -13.43
N GLU A 363 12.74 33.67 -14.73
CA GLU A 363 12.49 32.32 -15.27
C GLU A 363 13.54 31.30 -14.82
N ARG A 364 14.80 31.73 -14.60
CA ARG A 364 15.88 30.89 -14.07
C ARG A 364 15.58 30.43 -12.66
N THR A 365 15.18 31.35 -11.76
CA THR A 365 14.77 30.99 -10.40
C THR A 365 13.60 30.01 -10.43
N ILE A 366 12.58 30.27 -11.25
CA ILE A 366 11.41 29.40 -11.36
C ILE A 366 11.80 28.00 -11.88
N ALA A 367 12.63 27.93 -12.92
CA ALA A 367 13.07 26.65 -13.49
C ALA A 367 13.95 25.88 -12.50
N LEU A 368 14.81 26.56 -11.74
CA LEU A 368 15.66 25.94 -10.71
C LEU A 368 14.83 25.37 -9.57
N LEU A 369 13.86 26.13 -9.05
CA LEU A 369 12.94 25.65 -8.01
C LEU A 369 12.13 24.46 -8.50
N THR A 370 11.55 24.57 -9.70
CA THR A 370 10.73 23.50 -10.27
C THR A 370 11.56 22.22 -10.45
N ALA A 371 12.80 22.33 -10.95
CA ALA A 371 13.63 21.16 -11.20
C ALA A 371 14.12 20.46 -9.93
N PHE A 372 14.51 21.22 -8.90
CA PHE A 372 15.31 20.66 -7.81
C PHE A 372 14.60 20.58 -6.45
N SER A 373 13.45 21.24 -6.24
CA SER A 373 12.74 21.16 -4.95
C SER A 373 12.42 19.74 -4.53
N GLY A 374 11.92 18.90 -5.44
CA GLY A 374 11.64 17.49 -5.15
C GLY A 374 12.88 16.62 -4.97
N ILE A 375 13.95 16.88 -5.73
CA ILE A 375 15.22 16.13 -5.61
C ILE A 375 15.90 16.42 -4.27
N ILE A 376 15.89 17.69 -3.82
CA ILE A 376 16.41 18.06 -2.50
C ILE A 376 15.58 17.39 -1.40
N TRP A 377 14.27 17.30 -1.57
CA TRP A 377 13.40 16.56 -0.65
C TRP A 377 13.75 15.08 -0.59
N LEU A 378 13.94 14.41 -1.73
CA LEU A 378 14.30 12.99 -1.81
C LEU A 378 15.62 12.71 -1.10
N ALA A 379 16.63 13.55 -1.31
CA ALA A 379 17.94 13.42 -0.67
C ALA A 379 17.88 13.65 0.84
N PHE A 380 17.07 14.60 1.31
CA PHE A 380 16.92 14.85 2.75
C PHE A 380 16.13 13.74 3.45
N MET A 381 15.23 13.07 2.73
CA MET A 381 14.38 11.99 3.23
C MET A 381 14.92 10.60 2.86
N ILE A 382 16.24 10.42 2.72
CA ILE A 382 16.89 9.21 2.18
C ILE A 382 16.34 7.89 2.75
N ASN A 383 16.19 7.78 4.08
CA ASN A 383 15.71 6.56 4.74
C ASN A 383 14.27 6.22 4.37
N LEU A 384 13.46 7.25 4.09
CA LEU A 384 12.09 7.09 3.68
C LEU A 384 11.97 6.87 2.17
N SER A 385 12.71 7.63 1.36
CA SER A 385 12.61 7.55 -0.09
C SER A 385 13.15 6.22 -0.62
N ALA A 386 14.26 5.72 -0.09
CA ALA A 386 14.81 4.44 -0.53
C ALA A 386 13.82 3.27 -0.34
N THR A 387 13.17 3.21 0.82
CA THR A 387 12.22 2.14 1.19
C THR A 387 10.85 2.28 0.55
N HIS A 388 10.53 3.44 -0.04
CA HIS A 388 9.19 3.72 -0.56
C HIS A 388 9.25 4.29 -1.97
N GLU A 389 9.04 3.44 -2.97
CA GLU A 389 9.08 3.80 -4.38
C GLU A 389 8.10 4.92 -4.79
N PHE A 390 6.95 5.05 -4.13
CA PHE A 390 5.97 6.11 -4.44
C PHE A 390 6.54 7.51 -4.24
N THR A 391 7.56 7.66 -3.38
CA THR A 391 8.19 8.94 -3.10
C THR A 391 8.85 9.53 -4.34
N ILE A 392 9.11 8.72 -5.36
CA ILE A 392 9.58 9.21 -6.64
C ILE A 392 8.67 10.34 -7.16
N MET A 393 7.35 10.35 -6.93
CA MET A 393 6.43 11.39 -7.41
C MET A 393 6.85 12.86 -7.15
N TYR A 394 7.74 13.11 -6.19
CA TYR A 394 8.32 14.43 -5.96
C TYR A 394 9.30 14.88 -7.07
N GLY A 395 9.89 13.97 -7.85
CA GLY A 395 10.71 14.27 -9.02
C GLY A 395 9.95 14.81 -10.24
N LEU A 396 8.61 14.97 -10.15
CA LEU A 396 7.75 15.48 -11.22
C LEU A 396 8.26 16.82 -11.78
N GLY A 397 8.72 17.70 -10.90
CA GLY A 397 9.26 19.00 -11.28
C GLY A 397 10.55 18.90 -12.12
N PHE A 398 11.44 17.95 -11.81
CA PHE A 398 12.63 17.67 -12.60
C PHE A 398 12.26 17.22 -14.01
N ALA A 399 11.35 16.24 -14.11
CA ALA A 399 10.90 15.70 -15.39
C ALA A 399 10.21 16.77 -16.25
N LEU A 400 9.38 17.65 -15.67
CA LEU A 400 8.77 18.77 -16.39
C LEU A 400 9.82 19.70 -17.01
N ILE A 401 10.87 20.04 -16.26
CA ILE A 401 11.95 20.90 -16.77
C ILE A 401 12.82 20.17 -17.80
N PHE A 402 13.06 18.87 -17.62
CA PHE A 402 13.75 18.04 -18.62
C PHE A 402 13.03 18.04 -19.96
N TYR A 403 11.74 17.69 -20.00
CA TYR A 403 10.96 17.72 -21.24
C TYR A 403 10.79 19.14 -21.79
N THR A 404 10.72 20.15 -20.93
CA THR A 404 10.75 21.55 -21.37
C THR A 404 12.06 21.88 -22.07
N ALA A 405 13.20 21.49 -21.51
CA ALA A 405 14.51 21.68 -22.13
C ALA A 405 14.59 20.97 -23.49
N LEU A 406 14.15 19.71 -23.55
CA LEU A 406 14.17 18.88 -24.74
C LEU A 406 13.27 19.40 -25.86
N LEU A 407 12.09 19.94 -25.54
CA LEU A 407 11.07 20.31 -26.54
C LEU A 407 10.97 21.82 -26.79
N SER A 408 11.60 22.66 -25.96
CA SER A 408 11.49 24.12 -26.10
C SER A 408 12.10 24.67 -27.40
N TRP A 409 13.07 23.98 -28.03
CA TRP A 409 13.61 24.41 -29.32
C TRP A 409 12.57 24.32 -30.45
N LEU A 410 11.59 23.43 -30.32
CA LEU A 410 10.48 23.28 -31.27
C LEU A 410 9.50 24.46 -31.22
N ARG A 411 9.58 25.34 -30.20
CA ARG A 411 8.72 26.54 -30.10
C ARG A 411 8.78 27.45 -31.32
N ARG A 412 9.86 27.39 -32.10
CA ARG A 412 10.02 28.16 -33.35
C ARG A 412 9.04 27.73 -34.44
N TYR A 413 8.54 26.50 -34.37
CA TYR A 413 7.60 25.93 -35.34
C TYR A 413 6.16 26.04 -34.82
N ARG A 414 5.31 26.78 -35.51
CA ARG A 414 3.91 27.01 -35.09
C ARG A 414 3.08 25.72 -35.05
N TRP A 415 3.43 24.72 -35.85
CA TRP A 415 2.75 23.42 -35.94
C TRP A 415 3.20 22.43 -34.85
N ALA A 416 4.38 22.59 -34.26
CA ALA A 416 4.94 21.60 -33.35
C ALA A 416 4.13 21.49 -32.05
N GLY A 417 3.65 22.60 -31.50
CA GLY A 417 2.82 22.59 -30.28
C GLY A 417 1.56 21.73 -30.44
N PRO A 418 0.70 21.98 -31.45
CA PRO A 418 -0.46 21.14 -31.73
C PRO A 418 -0.13 19.66 -31.98
N VAL A 419 0.91 19.36 -32.77
CA VAL A 419 1.29 17.96 -33.08
C VAL A 419 1.75 17.22 -31.82
N LEU A 420 2.62 17.85 -31.01
CA LEU A 420 3.07 17.28 -29.74
C LEU A 420 1.92 17.14 -28.75
N LEU A 421 0.93 18.03 -28.78
CA LEU A 421 -0.24 17.89 -27.93
C LEU A 421 -1.09 16.68 -28.31
N VAL A 422 -1.31 16.43 -29.61
CA VAL A 422 -2.01 15.21 -30.06
C VAL A 422 -1.26 13.96 -29.62
N GLY A 423 0.07 13.92 -29.82
CA GLY A 423 0.90 12.82 -29.33
C GLY A 423 0.87 12.67 -27.82
N GLY A 424 0.93 13.77 -27.06
CA GLY A 424 0.86 13.78 -25.60
C GLY A 424 -0.50 13.32 -25.07
N LEU A 425 -1.61 13.67 -25.73
CA LEU A 425 -2.95 13.18 -25.39
C LEU A 425 -3.08 11.68 -25.66
N ALA A 426 -2.57 11.21 -26.80
CA ALA A 426 -2.59 9.78 -27.14
C ALA A 426 -1.75 8.97 -26.13
N LEU A 427 -0.54 9.44 -25.82
CA LEU A 427 0.33 8.83 -24.82
C LEU A 427 -0.32 8.80 -23.44
N PHE A 428 -0.82 9.94 -22.96
CA PHE A 428 -1.47 10.05 -21.66
C PHE A 428 -2.69 9.15 -21.54
N THR A 429 -3.57 9.16 -22.54
CA THR A 429 -4.76 8.29 -22.55
C THR A 429 -4.36 6.82 -22.62
N GLY A 430 -3.41 6.47 -23.49
CA GLY A 430 -2.91 5.11 -23.63
C GLY A 430 -2.30 4.57 -22.35
N GLN A 431 -1.47 5.36 -21.65
CA GLN A 431 -0.87 4.98 -20.37
C GLN A 431 -1.91 4.86 -19.26
N HIS A 432 -2.91 5.74 -19.20
CA HIS A 432 -4.03 5.60 -18.27
C HIS A 432 -4.82 4.30 -18.48
N VAL A 433 -5.10 3.94 -19.73
CA VAL A 433 -5.78 2.68 -20.06
C VAL A 433 -4.89 1.48 -19.74
N TYR A 434 -3.59 1.57 -20.01
CA TYR A 434 -2.62 0.53 -19.69
C TYR A 434 -2.56 0.27 -18.18
N VAL A 435 -2.31 1.30 -17.37
CA VAL A 435 -2.28 1.19 -15.91
C VAL A 435 -3.63 0.71 -15.38
N TYR A 436 -4.76 1.19 -15.89
CA TYR A 436 -6.07 0.67 -15.49
C TYR A 436 -6.19 -0.84 -15.72
N ARG A 437 -5.79 -1.34 -16.90
CA ARG A 437 -5.88 -2.78 -17.24
C ARG A 437 -4.94 -3.64 -16.41
N ASP A 438 -3.72 -3.16 -16.21
CA ASP A 438 -2.68 -3.86 -15.45
C ASP A 438 -3.12 -4.09 -13.99
N THR A 439 -4.04 -3.27 -13.50
CA THR A 439 -4.30 -3.16 -12.06
C THR A 439 -5.71 -3.53 -11.65
N VAL A 440 -6.68 -3.44 -12.56
CA VAL A 440 -8.08 -3.78 -12.26
C VAL A 440 -8.22 -5.24 -11.84
N ASP A 441 -7.49 -6.16 -12.45
CA ASP A 441 -7.54 -7.58 -12.12
C ASP A 441 -6.93 -7.88 -10.75
N GLU A 442 -5.90 -7.13 -10.35
CA GLU A 442 -5.30 -7.25 -9.03
C GLU A 442 -6.22 -6.70 -7.95
N ILE A 443 -6.77 -5.49 -8.14
CA ILE A 443 -7.68 -4.86 -7.17
C ILE A 443 -8.93 -5.72 -6.97
N ARG A 444 -9.51 -6.24 -8.06
CA ARG A 444 -10.74 -7.04 -8.02
C ARG A 444 -10.61 -8.31 -7.19
N ARG A 445 -9.43 -8.93 -7.15
CA ARG A 445 -9.17 -10.07 -6.26
C ARG A 445 -9.34 -9.73 -4.79
N TYR A 446 -9.18 -8.44 -4.43
CA TYR A 446 -9.30 -7.95 -3.06
C TYR A 446 -10.63 -7.19 -2.81
N ASP A 447 -11.53 -7.11 -3.79
CA ASP A 447 -12.84 -6.44 -3.61
C ASP A 447 -13.69 -7.18 -2.58
N VAL A 448 -13.60 -8.52 -2.56
CA VAL A 448 -14.37 -9.41 -1.69
C VAL A 448 -14.21 -9.01 -0.22
N TYR A 449 -12.98 -8.74 0.24
CA TYR A 449 -12.74 -8.27 1.61
C TYR A 449 -13.54 -7.00 1.95
N THR A 450 -13.52 -5.98 1.09
CA THR A 450 -14.26 -4.73 1.37
C THR A 450 -15.76 -4.98 1.48
N GLU A 451 -16.30 -5.87 0.64
CA GLU A 451 -17.71 -6.24 0.67
C GLU A 451 -18.07 -7.06 1.92
N ASP A 452 -17.19 -7.96 2.35
CA ASP A 452 -17.35 -8.73 3.59
C ASP A 452 -17.35 -7.86 4.80
N TYR A 453 -16.39 -6.96 4.93
CA TYR A 453 -16.35 -6.04 6.04
C TYR A 453 -17.57 -5.12 6.05
N ASN A 454 -18.15 -4.82 4.89
CA ASN A 454 -19.40 -4.08 4.84
C ASN A 454 -20.56 -4.91 5.42
N ARG A 455 -20.61 -6.22 5.13
CA ARG A 455 -21.57 -7.17 5.74
C ARG A 455 -21.32 -7.35 7.25
N ILE A 456 -20.06 -7.46 7.67
CA ILE A 456 -19.65 -7.57 9.07
C ILE A 456 -20.08 -6.35 9.87
N LEU A 457 -19.85 -5.14 9.36
CA LEU A 457 -20.28 -3.91 10.04
C LEU A 457 -21.80 -3.85 10.24
N HIS A 458 -22.59 -4.39 9.31
CA HIS A 458 -24.03 -4.49 9.48
C HIS A 458 -24.46 -5.52 10.54
N ALA A 459 -23.58 -6.49 10.85
CA ALA A 459 -23.83 -7.52 11.85
C ALA A 459 -23.39 -7.11 13.26
N ILE A 460 -22.44 -6.19 13.37
CA ILE A 460 -22.01 -5.62 14.65
C ILE A 460 -23.10 -4.65 15.13
N ASP A 461 -23.57 -4.84 16.36
CA ASP A 461 -24.64 -4.03 16.96
C ASP A 461 -24.13 -2.64 17.40
N GLY A 462 -23.99 -1.73 16.43
CA GLY A 462 -23.55 -0.35 16.64
C GLY A 462 -22.04 -0.18 16.77
N SER A 463 -21.61 1.00 17.22
CA SER A 463 -20.21 1.34 17.45
C SER A 463 -19.78 1.07 18.90
N GLY A 464 -18.48 0.91 19.12
CA GLY A 464 -17.87 0.79 20.43
C GLY A 464 -17.71 -0.64 20.94
N ARG A 465 -17.94 -1.63 20.07
CA ARG A 465 -17.79 -3.05 20.36
C ARG A 465 -16.33 -3.47 20.34
N THR A 466 -15.99 -4.52 21.06
CA THR A 466 -14.65 -5.13 21.07
C THR A 466 -14.60 -6.32 20.13
N VAL A 467 -13.60 -6.34 19.24
CA VAL A 467 -13.42 -7.40 18.25
C VAL A 467 -12.05 -8.03 18.47
N TYR A 468 -12.02 -9.32 18.82
CA TYR A 468 -10.81 -10.12 18.80
C TYR A 468 -10.58 -10.64 17.39
N HIS A 469 -9.31 -10.78 16.97
CA HIS A 469 -9.03 -11.41 15.68
C HIS A 469 -7.85 -12.38 15.73
N THR A 470 -7.87 -13.36 14.84
CA THR A 470 -6.84 -14.42 14.78
C THR A 470 -5.72 -14.11 13.78
N PHE A 471 -5.80 -12.99 13.05
CA PHE A 471 -4.80 -12.65 12.05
C PHE A 471 -3.47 -12.21 12.68
N PRO A 472 -2.32 -12.71 12.21
CA PRO A 472 -1.02 -12.29 12.71
C PRO A 472 -0.76 -10.81 12.44
N ASN A 473 -0.14 -10.13 13.42
CA ASN A 473 0.30 -8.72 13.33
C ASN A 473 -0.80 -7.70 12.94
N ASN A 474 -2.07 -7.98 13.23
CA ASN A 474 -3.23 -7.15 12.82
C ASN A 474 -3.40 -7.02 11.30
N CYS A 475 -2.75 -7.88 10.51
CA CYS A 475 -2.82 -7.88 9.05
C CYS A 475 -3.95 -8.82 8.60
N ALA A 476 -5.18 -8.30 8.58
CA ALA A 476 -6.37 -9.06 8.20
C ALA A 476 -6.49 -9.38 6.70
N ILE A 477 -5.62 -8.78 5.87
CA ILE A 477 -5.47 -9.14 4.46
C ILE A 477 -4.00 -9.48 4.25
N GLU A 478 -3.77 -10.56 3.51
CA GLU A 478 -2.46 -11.14 3.23
C GLU A 478 -1.42 -10.09 2.78
N ASN A 479 -0.17 -10.28 3.24
CA ASN A 479 1.03 -9.55 2.82
C ASN A 479 0.87 -8.03 2.76
N SER A 480 1.04 -7.35 3.92
CA SER A 480 1.26 -5.89 4.09
C SER A 480 0.03 -4.98 4.31
N LYS A 481 -1.01 -5.38 5.05
CA LYS A 481 -2.17 -4.48 5.31
C LYS A 481 -2.58 -4.39 6.79
N CYS A 482 -1.60 -4.20 7.67
CA CYS A 482 -1.74 -4.32 9.13
C CYS A 482 -2.56 -3.22 9.84
N PHE A 483 -3.04 -2.22 9.09
CA PHE A 483 -3.91 -1.16 9.61
C PHE A 483 -5.31 -1.15 8.97
N VAL A 484 -5.59 -2.07 8.03
CA VAL A 484 -6.85 -2.05 7.28
C VAL A 484 -8.07 -2.26 8.18
N LEU A 485 -7.91 -3.00 9.29
CA LEU A 485 -8.95 -3.20 10.29
C LEU A 485 -9.42 -1.88 10.91
N GLY A 486 -8.55 -0.87 11.02
CA GLY A 486 -8.95 0.43 11.56
C GLY A 486 -9.87 1.21 10.63
N PHE A 487 -9.76 0.97 9.31
CA PHE A 487 -10.73 1.48 8.36
C PHE A 487 -12.03 0.67 8.40
N TYR A 488 -11.93 -0.65 8.29
CA TYR A 488 -13.10 -1.53 8.16
C TYR A 488 -13.93 -1.65 9.42
N LEU A 489 -13.30 -1.65 10.59
CA LEU A 489 -13.98 -1.72 11.89
C LEU A 489 -14.03 -0.33 12.54
N GLY A 490 -14.00 0.74 11.74
CA GLY A 490 -14.03 2.11 12.22
C GLY A 490 -15.17 2.36 13.22
N GLY A 491 -14.82 2.88 14.40
CA GLY A 491 -15.76 3.07 15.51
C GLY A 491 -15.85 1.89 16.48
N ASN A 492 -15.15 0.78 16.25
CA ASN A 492 -15.01 -0.36 17.16
C ASN A 492 -13.55 -0.49 17.64
N PHE A 493 -13.34 -1.33 18.66
CA PHE A 493 -12.03 -1.54 19.30
C PHE A 493 -11.51 -2.94 19.00
N ILE A 494 -10.20 -3.06 18.74
CA ILE A 494 -9.54 -4.37 18.66
C ILE A 494 -9.20 -4.83 20.08
N THR A 495 -9.21 -6.13 20.35
CA THR A 495 -8.71 -6.67 21.62
C THR A 495 -7.83 -7.89 21.39
N SER A 496 -6.82 -8.07 22.24
CA SER A 496 -5.99 -9.27 22.29
C SER A 496 -6.55 -10.34 23.24
N ASP A 497 -7.57 -10.00 24.03
CA ASP A 497 -8.24 -10.90 24.95
C ASP A 497 -9.53 -11.41 24.33
N GLU A 498 -9.48 -12.64 23.81
CA GLU A 498 -10.64 -13.31 23.23
C GLU A 498 -11.80 -13.37 24.22
N ALA A 499 -11.55 -13.60 25.51
CA ALA A 499 -12.59 -13.72 26.54
C ALA A 499 -13.32 -12.39 26.79
N PHE A 500 -12.68 -11.25 26.53
CA PHE A 500 -13.26 -9.92 26.65
C PHE A 500 -13.98 -9.43 25.38
N ALA A 501 -13.76 -10.06 24.23
CA ALA A 501 -14.32 -9.60 22.96
C ALA A 501 -15.84 -9.78 22.85
N ASP A 502 -16.55 -8.80 22.31
CA ASP A 502 -17.96 -8.94 21.90
C ASP A 502 -18.09 -9.86 20.69
N TYR A 503 -17.12 -9.78 19.76
CA TYR A 503 -17.08 -10.57 18.53
C TYR A 503 -15.69 -11.14 18.27
N VAL A 504 -15.63 -12.29 17.62
CA VAL A 504 -14.38 -12.88 17.12
C VAL A 504 -14.36 -12.80 15.60
N LEU A 505 -13.29 -12.24 15.03
CA LEU A 505 -13.07 -12.16 13.59
C LEU A 505 -11.95 -13.13 13.22
N THR A 506 -12.25 -14.12 12.41
CA THR A 506 -11.30 -15.19 12.10
C THR A 506 -11.41 -15.63 10.64
N GLY A 507 -10.32 -16.16 10.09
CA GLY A 507 -10.34 -16.91 8.83
C GLY A 507 -10.54 -18.41 9.05
N TYR A 508 -10.70 -18.87 10.30
CA TYR A 508 -10.80 -20.28 10.66
C TYR A 508 -12.20 -20.59 11.18
N GLU A 509 -12.90 -21.56 10.58
CA GLU A 509 -14.27 -21.94 10.96
C GLU A 509 -14.39 -22.67 12.33
N TYR A 510 -13.28 -22.89 13.06
CA TYR A 510 -13.24 -23.73 14.28
C TYR A 510 -13.61 -23.03 15.62
N TYR A 511 -14.15 -21.81 15.61
CA TYR A 511 -14.47 -21.07 16.86
C TYR A 511 -15.89 -21.39 17.37
N THR A 512 -16.02 -21.90 18.60
CA THR A 512 -17.30 -22.43 19.12
C THR A 512 -17.86 -21.69 20.34
N SER A 513 -17.14 -20.72 20.91
CA SER A 513 -17.51 -20.09 22.20
C SER A 513 -18.21 -18.72 22.09
N LYS A 514 -18.09 -18.01 20.95
CA LYS A 514 -18.59 -16.65 20.74
C LYS A 514 -19.18 -16.45 19.33
N PRO A 515 -20.00 -15.42 19.09
CA PRO A 515 -20.38 -15.03 17.73
C PRO A 515 -19.11 -14.72 16.93
N TYR A 516 -18.81 -15.54 15.93
CA TYR A 516 -17.68 -15.32 15.05
C TYR A 516 -18.13 -14.75 13.70
N LEU A 517 -17.24 -13.96 13.11
CA LEU A 517 -17.39 -13.29 11.84
C LEU A 517 -16.30 -13.84 10.93
N LEU A 518 -16.71 -14.33 9.75
CA LEU A 518 -15.79 -14.83 8.72
C LEU A 518 -15.75 -13.81 7.56
N PRO A 519 -14.57 -13.30 7.18
CA PRO A 519 -14.34 -12.79 5.85
C PRO A 519 -14.44 -13.95 4.86
N ASP A 520 -15.02 -13.69 3.70
CA ASP A 520 -15.42 -14.65 2.69
C ASP A 520 -14.33 -14.66 1.61
N ASP A 521 -13.78 -15.83 1.27
CA ASP A 521 -12.83 -15.91 0.16
C ASP A 521 -13.51 -16.33 -1.18
N ALA A 522 -14.84 -16.53 -1.25
CA ALA A 522 -15.56 -16.59 -2.53
C ALA A 522 -17.12 -16.62 -2.52
N ASP A 523 -17.85 -17.00 -1.46
CA ASP A 523 -19.29 -17.34 -1.53
C ASP A 523 -20.09 -17.10 -0.22
N GLY A 524 -20.53 -15.87 0.03
CA GLY A 524 -21.42 -15.51 1.14
C GLY A 524 -20.82 -15.41 2.55
N LEU A 525 -21.03 -14.28 3.24
CA LEU A 525 -20.77 -14.15 4.68
C LEU A 525 -21.65 -15.14 5.46
N ARG A 526 -21.04 -16.12 6.15
CA ARG A 526 -21.74 -16.98 7.11
C ARG A 526 -21.69 -16.35 8.50
N LEU A 527 -22.72 -15.58 8.86
CA LEU A 527 -23.08 -15.44 10.27
C LEU A 527 -23.65 -16.78 10.73
N LEU A 528 -22.81 -17.63 11.30
CA LEU A 528 -23.29 -18.76 12.08
C LEU A 528 -23.70 -18.22 13.46
N SER A 529 -24.84 -17.52 13.50
CA SER A 529 -25.50 -17.26 14.77
C SER A 529 -26.11 -18.57 15.24
N HIS A 530 -25.51 -19.21 16.23
CA HIS A 530 -26.14 -20.34 16.91
C HIS A 530 -25.40 -20.56 18.24
N SER A 531 -26.00 -20.80 19.41
CA SER A 531 -27.18 -21.61 19.73
C SER A 531 -27.22 -22.99 19.07
N LEU A 532 -26.07 -23.56 18.70
CA LEU A 532 -25.98 -24.98 18.37
C LEU A 532 -25.82 -25.75 19.68
N THR A 533 -26.84 -26.54 20.00
CA THR A 533 -26.77 -27.52 21.08
C THR A 533 -25.59 -28.46 20.85
N PRO A 534 -24.85 -28.88 21.89
CA PRO A 534 -23.56 -29.57 21.74
C PRO A 534 -23.61 -30.97 21.14
N GLU A 535 -24.79 -31.51 20.82
CA GLU A 535 -24.93 -32.96 20.83
C GLU A 535 -24.77 -33.69 19.50
N ASN A 536 -24.78 -33.07 18.31
CA ASN A 536 -24.51 -33.83 17.06
C ASN A 536 -24.30 -32.94 15.81
N THR A 537 -23.20 -32.19 15.70
CA THR A 537 -22.67 -31.74 14.37
C THR A 537 -21.22 -31.27 14.47
N VAL A 538 -20.29 -31.94 13.79
CA VAL A 538 -18.92 -31.45 13.57
C VAL A 538 -18.88 -30.81 12.18
N ALA A 539 -18.60 -29.51 12.12
CA ALA A 539 -18.49 -28.75 10.87
C ALA A 539 -17.11 -29.00 10.22
N HIS A 540 -17.16 -29.24 8.91
CA HIS A 540 -16.05 -29.60 8.02
C HIS A 540 -15.30 -28.38 7.54
N ILE A 541 -13.96 -28.44 7.51
CA ILE A 541 -13.14 -27.32 7.07
C ILE A 541 -12.13 -27.82 6.03
N PHE A 542 -12.45 -27.56 4.77
CA PHE A 542 -11.52 -27.55 3.65
C PHE A 542 -11.74 -26.31 2.78
N ASP A 543 -10.61 -25.90 2.19
CA ASP A 543 -10.39 -25.02 1.04
C ASP A 543 -11.58 -24.88 0.08
N ASN A 544 -11.79 -23.67 -0.44
CA ASN A 544 -12.97 -23.11 -1.13
C ASN A 544 -13.49 -23.87 -2.38
N ARG A 545 -13.90 -25.13 -2.21
CA ARG A 545 -14.76 -25.83 -3.16
C ARG A 545 -15.85 -26.51 -2.36
N ALA A 546 -17.04 -25.89 -2.34
CA ALA A 546 -18.31 -26.46 -1.88
C ALA A 546 -18.16 -27.44 -0.70
N ALA A 547 -18.24 -26.93 0.53
CA ALA A 547 -18.18 -27.72 1.76
C ALA A 547 -19.15 -28.94 1.71
N GLU A 548 -18.60 -30.10 1.35
CA GLU A 548 -19.19 -31.39 1.64
C GLU A 548 -19.10 -31.58 3.15
N THR A 549 -20.25 -31.67 3.82
CA THR A 549 -20.32 -32.15 5.19
C THR A 549 -19.96 -33.63 5.17
N ARG A 550 -18.69 -33.99 5.42
CA ARG A 550 -18.25 -35.40 5.42
C ARG A 550 -18.56 -36.08 6.75
N HIS A 551 -19.66 -36.81 6.81
CA HIS A 551 -20.07 -37.53 8.00
C HIS A 551 -18.89 -38.26 8.69
N ILE A 552 -18.73 -38.12 10.02
CA ILE A 552 -17.78 -38.92 10.79
C ILE A 552 -18.19 -40.39 10.58
N PRO A 553 -17.33 -41.27 10.09
CA PRO A 553 -17.70 -42.67 9.85
C PRO A 553 -18.35 -43.27 11.10
N GLU A 554 -19.50 -43.94 10.96
CA GLU A 554 -20.15 -44.60 12.11
C GLU A 554 -19.23 -45.64 12.78
N SER A 555 -18.24 -46.11 12.03
CA SER A 555 -17.16 -47.00 12.49
C SER A 555 -16.00 -46.28 13.20
N ALA A 556 -16.06 -44.96 13.42
CA ALA A 556 -14.99 -44.22 14.07
C ALA A 556 -14.85 -44.67 15.52
N ALA A 557 -13.72 -45.32 15.81
CA ALA A 557 -13.32 -45.77 17.13
C ALA A 557 -11.80 -45.75 17.18
N THR A 558 -11.20 -45.68 18.37
CA THR A 558 -9.73 -45.65 18.45
C THR A 558 -9.15 -46.92 17.83
N LEU A 559 -8.49 -46.79 16.67
CA LEU A 559 -7.83 -47.88 15.97
C LEU A 559 -6.38 -47.99 16.42
N TYR A 560 -5.71 -46.85 16.56
CA TYR A 560 -4.30 -46.76 16.95
C TYR A 560 -4.03 -45.49 17.75
N ARG A 561 -3.01 -45.53 18.61
CA ARG A 561 -2.51 -44.36 19.33
C ARG A 561 -1.09 -44.05 18.89
N PHE A 562 -0.76 -42.77 18.77
CA PHE A 562 0.56 -42.27 18.39
C PHE A 562 1.10 -41.42 19.53
N GLY A 563 2.11 -41.95 20.23
CA GLY A 563 2.59 -41.38 21.49
C GLY A 563 1.46 -41.25 22.52
N ASP A 564 1.56 -40.23 23.37
CA ASP A 564 0.58 -39.98 24.43
C ASP A 564 -0.59 -39.08 24.00
N TRP A 565 -0.51 -38.49 22.79
CA TRP A 565 -1.35 -37.35 22.42
C TRP A 565 -2.39 -37.64 21.34
N PHE A 566 -2.06 -38.45 20.33
CA PHE A 566 -2.92 -38.62 19.16
C PHE A 566 -3.49 -40.01 19.06
N SER A 567 -4.68 -40.10 18.51
CA SER A 567 -5.37 -41.35 18.22
C SER A 567 -5.99 -41.30 16.83
N LEU A 568 -5.70 -42.33 16.02
CA LEU A 568 -6.32 -42.53 14.73
C LEU A 568 -7.65 -43.26 14.94
N GLN A 569 -8.74 -42.61 14.55
CA GLN A 569 -10.12 -43.05 14.77
C GLN A 569 -10.70 -43.77 13.55
N HIS A 570 -10.28 -43.34 12.36
CA HIS A 570 -10.66 -43.98 11.11
C HIS A 570 -9.69 -43.58 10.01
N TRP A 571 -9.59 -44.38 8.96
CA TRP A 571 -8.96 -43.97 7.72
C TRP A 571 -9.60 -44.72 6.56
N GLU A 572 -9.59 -44.11 5.38
CA GLU A 572 -10.09 -44.72 4.16
C GLU A 572 -9.30 -44.24 2.94
N LEU A 573 -9.10 -45.13 1.98
CA LEU A 573 -8.67 -44.75 0.64
C LEU A 573 -9.90 -44.42 -0.20
N LYS A 574 -9.87 -43.27 -0.87
CA LYS A 574 -10.92 -42.87 -1.81
C LYS A 574 -10.77 -43.53 -3.17
N ASP A 575 -9.55 -43.95 -3.50
CA ASP A 575 -9.24 -44.69 -4.72
C ASP A 575 -9.15 -46.20 -4.46
N SER A 576 -9.16 -46.96 -5.56
CA SER A 576 -8.86 -48.39 -5.54
C SER A 576 -7.42 -48.65 -5.09
N VAL A 577 -7.19 -49.80 -4.44
CA VAL A 577 -5.83 -50.31 -4.18
C VAL A 577 -5.12 -50.75 -5.46
N GLU A 578 -5.84 -51.01 -6.55
CA GLU A 578 -5.27 -51.23 -7.88
C GLU A 578 -5.02 -49.88 -8.57
N VAL A 579 -3.75 -49.52 -8.77
CA VAL A 579 -3.34 -48.18 -9.23
C VAL A 579 -2.41 -48.26 -10.45
N GLN A 580 -2.35 -47.18 -11.24
CA GLN A 580 -1.40 -47.05 -12.36
C GLN A 580 -0.21 -46.17 -11.98
N ALA A 581 0.92 -46.36 -12.67
CA ALA A 581 2.01 -45.40 -12.63
C ALA A 581 1.50 -43.98 -12.99
N CYS A 582 2.06 -42.94 -12.37
CA CYS A 582 1.58 -41.55 -12.46
C CYS A 582 0.19 -41.26 -11.85
N GLN A 583 -0.51 -42.23 -11.25
CA GLN A 583 -1.80 -41.96 -10.59
C GLN A 583 -1.61 -41.24 -9.24
N ARG A 584 -2.56 -40.40 -8.85
CA ARG A 584 -2.68 -39.90 -7.47
C ARG A 584 -3.66 -40.75 -6.69
N VAL A 585 -3.26 -41.12 -5.48
CA VAL A 585 -4.06 -41.88 -4.53
C VAL A 585 -4.43 -40.98 -3.36
N HIS A 586 -5.70 -40.91 -3.04
CA HIS A 586 -6.28 -40.06 -2.02
C HIS A 586 -6.59 -40.88 -0.76
N LEU A 587 -6.03 -40.44 0.36
CA LEU A 587 -6.22 -41.01 1.69
C LEU A 587 -6.88 -39.98 2.59
N GLU A 588 -7.88 -40.41 3.35
CA GLU A 588 -8.48 -39.62 4.41
C GLU A 588 -8.32 -40.33 5.74
N SER A 589 -8.10 -39.55 6.80
CA SER A 589 -7.90 -40.06 8.15
C SER A 589 -8.53 -39.13 9.18
N TRP A 590 -9.18 -39.71 10.18
CA TRP A 590 -9.84 -39.02 11.28
C TRP A 590 -9.04 -39.22 12.55
N TRP A 591 -8.72 -38.12 13.20
CA TRP A 591 -7.83 -38.07 14.34
C TRP A 591 -8.54 -37.46 15.54
N GLN A 592 -8.15 -37.90 16.73
CA GLN A 592 -8.50 -37.26 17.99
C GLN A 592 -7.24 -37.00 18.79
N MET A 593 -7.26 -35.92 19.56
CA MET A 593 -6.21 -35.61 20.51
C MET A 593 -6.73 -35.82 21.94
N THR A 594 -6.00 -36.56 22.75
CA THR A 594 -6.35 -36.83 24.16
C THR A 594 -5.87 -35.73 25.09
N SER A 595 -4.72 -35.11 24.77
CA SER A 595 -4.15 -33.99 25.52
C SER A 595 -3.25 -33.12 24.64
N PRO A 596 -3.12 -31.81 24.93
CA PRO A 596 -2.30 -30.90 24.12
C PRO A 596 -0.84 -31.36 24.02
N PRO A 597 -0.29 -31.54 22.81
CA PRO A 597 1.09 -31.96 22.62
C PRO A 597 2.08 -30.83 22.94
N PRO A 598 3.34 -31.16 23.34
CA PRO A 598 4.38 -30.15 23.58
C PRO A 598 4.85 -29.45 22.29
N HIS A 599 4.72 -30.12 21.15
CA HIS A 599 5.17 -29.65 19.83
C HIS A 599 4.05 -29.72 18.79
N ASN A 600 4.26 -29.07 17.64
CA ASN A 600 3.40 -29.30 16.48
C ASN A 600 3.92 -30.53 15.75
N TYR A 601 3.04 -31.47 15.42
CA TYR A 601 3.42 -32.72 14.77
C TYR A 601 3.02 -32.73 13.29
N SER A 602 3.76 -33.50 12.52
CA SER A 602 3.56 -33.72 11.09
C SER A 602 3.18 -35.16 10.82
N LEU A 603 2.43 -35.38 9.74
CA LEU A 603 2.10 -36.70 9.22
C LEU A 603 2.97 -37.00 8.00
N GLN A 604 3.56 -38.19 8.00
CA GLN A 604 4.15 -38.82 6.84
C GLN A 604 3.27 -39.99 6.41
N VAL A 605 2.90 -40.03 5.14
CA VAL A 605 2.32 -41.20 4.50
C VAL A 605 3.22 -41.59 3.34
N ALA A 606 3.74 -42.81 3.36
CA ALA A 606 4.73 -43.28 2.41
C ALA A 606 4.29 -44.58 1.74
N MET A 607 4.50 -44.64 0.43
CA MET A 607 4.48 -45.86 -0.37
C MET A 607 5.90 -46.45 -0.33
N VAL A 608 6.05 -47.67 0.15
CA VAL A 608 7.36 -48.34 0.29
C VAL A 608 7.48 -49.52 -0.67
N ASN A 609 8.71 -49.88 -1.06
CA ASN A 609 8.98 -51.07 -1.89
C ASN A 609 9.19 -52.33 -1.02
N GLY A 610 9.46 -53.48 -1.66
CA GLY A 610 9.74 -54.74 -0.97
C GLY A 610 11.01 -54.76 -0.10
N GLU A 611 11.87 -53.74 -0.21
CA GLU A 611 13.04 -53.54 0.65
C GLU A 611 12.74 -52.61 1.84
N GLY A 612 11.51 -52.08 1.94
CA GLY A 612 11.08 -51.14 2.97
C GLY A 612 11.50 -49.68 2.70
N ALA A 613 12.08 -49.38 1.54
CA ALA A 613 12.45 -48.02 1.17
C ALA A 613 11.24 -47.26 0.62
N ALA A 614 11.05 -46.01 1.06
CA ALA A 614 10.00 -45.14 0.54
C ALA A 614 10.29 -44.79 -0.93
N VAL A 615 9.36 -45.16 -1.81
CA VAL A 615 9.40 -44.81 -3.24
C VAL A 615 8.58 -43.55 -3.55
N SER A 616 7.64 -43.20 -2.67
CA SER A 616 6.89 -41.93 -2.69
C SER A 616 6.39 -41.61 -1.30
N ALA A 617 6.34 -40.32 -0.92
CA ALA A 617 5.83 -39.90 0.38
C ALA A 617 5.15 -38.53 0.33
N SER A 618 4.15 -38.35 1.20
CA SER A 618 3.55 -37.06 1.52
C SER A 618 3.92 -36.69 2.95
N ASN A 619 4.64 -35.58 3.11
CA ASN A 619 5.10 -35.06 4.40
C ASN A 619 4.56 -33.65 4.61
N ALA A 620 3.67 -33.44 5.58
CA ALA A 620 3.22 -32.10 5.95
C ALA A 620 2.67 -32.08 7.39
N PRO A 621 2.39 -30.90 7.98
CA PRO A 621 1.72 -30.79 9.27
C PRO A 621 0.50 -31.72 9.36
N LEU A 622 0.29 -32.37 10.50
CA LEU A 622 -0.87 -33.23 10.74
C LEU A 622 -2.12 -32.36 10.74
N THR A 623 -2.93 -32.44 9.68
CA THR A 623 -3.96 -31.47 9.26
C THR A 623 -3.43 -30.08 8.91
N THR A 624 -4.31 -29.21 8.43
CA THR A 624 -3.99 -27.80 8.14
C THR A 624 -3.81 -26.95 9.42
N LEU A 625 -4.31 -27.43 10.56
CA LEU A 625 -4.15 -26.76 11.85
C LEU A 625 -2.93 -27.29 12.62
N PRO A 626 -2.14 -26.41 13.25
CA PRO A 626 -1.09 -26.83 14.16
C PRO A 626 -1.66 -27.73 15.27
N THR A 627 -1.07 -28.89 15.52
CA THR A 627 -1.62 -29.86 16.48
C THR A 627 -1.72 -29.32 17.92
N ARG A 628 -0.98 -28.26 18.27
CA ARG A 628 -1.09 -27.60 19.59
C ARG A 628 -2.39 -26.83 19.81
N VAL A 629 -3.12 -26.50 18.74
CA VAL A 629 -4.42 -25.79 18.85
C VAL A 629 -5.61 -26.72 18.73
N TRP A 630 -5.38 -28.04 18.63
CA TRP A 630 -6.47 -29.01 18.63
C TRP A 630 -7.18 -28.99 19.99
N ILE A 631 -8.50 -29.15 19.95
CA ILE A 631 -9.32 -29.28 21.15
C ILE A 631 -9.31 -30.77 21.54
N PRO A 632 -9.01 -31.12 22.81
CA PRO A 632 -9.09 -32.50 23.25
C PRO A 632 -10.46 -33.13 22.95
N ASP A 633 -10.46 -34.41 22.61
CA ASP A 633 -11.62 -35.24 22.26
C ASP A 633 -12.41 -34.82 20.99
N ALA A 634 -12.03 -33.72 20.33
CA ALA A 634 -12.59 -33.34 19.03
C ALA A 634 -11.97 -34.16 17.88
N TYR A 635 -12.76 -34.41 16.83
CA TYR A 635 -12.31 -35.11 15.63
C TYR A 635 -11.71 -34.13 14.60
N PHE A 636 -10.59 -34.51 14.02
CA PHE A 636 -9.86 -33.75 13.01
C PHE A 636 -9.64 -34.60 11.76
N LEU A 637 -10.06 -34.10 10.59
CA LEU A 637 -9.87 -34.77 9.31
C LEU A 637 -8.56 -34.33 8.66
N ASP A 638 -7.76 -35.30 8.25
CA ASP A 638 -6.56 -35.10 7.45
C ASP A 638 -6.75 -35.79 6.10
N ALA A 639 -6.52 -35.05 5.01
CA ALA A 639 -6.60 -35.55 3.65
C ALA A 639 -5.23 -35.46 2.96
N ARG A 640 -4.78 -36.58 2.38
CA ARG A 640 -3.49 -36.71 1.71
C ARG A 640 -3.66 -37.21 0.29
N SER A 641 -2.76 -36.75 -0.58
CA SER A 641 -2.58 -37.34 -1.90
C SER A 641 -1.15 -37.89 -2.01
N ILE A 642 -1.03 -39.18 -2.31
CA ILE A 642 0.25 -39.82 -2.63
C ILE A 642 0.34 -39.97 -4.16
N GLN A 643 1.41 -39.46 -4.73
CA GLN A 643 1.67 -39.60 -6.17
C GLN A 643 2.42 -40.91 -6.41
N VAL A 644 1.82 -41.85 -7.15
CA VAL A 644 2.52 -43.04 -7.65
C VAL A 644 3.56 -42.56 -8.67
N PRO A 645 4.85 -42.90 -8.51
CA PRO A 645 5.88 -42.53 -9.47
C PRO A 645 5.56 -43.03 -10.88
N CYS A 646 5.91 -42.25 -11.89
CA CYS A 646 5.66 -42.62 -13.29
C CYS A 646 6.53 -43.79 -13.78
N ASP A 647 7.62 -44.06 -13.08
CA ASP A 647 8.58 -45.12 -13.31
C ASP A 647 8.42 -46.29 -12.31
N ALA A 648 7.34 -46.31 -11.51
CA ALA A 648 7.04 -47.42 -10.61
C ALA A 648 6.83 -48.70 -11.42
N ALA A 649 7.60 -49.75 -11.11
CA ALA A 649 7.43 -51.07 -11.73
C ALA A 649 6.11 -51.71 -11.25
N PRO A 650 5.47 -52.58 -12.06
CA PRO A 650 4.33 -53.35 -11.60
C PRO A 650 4.69 -54.20 -10.37
N GLY A 651 3.87 -54.15 -9.32
CA GLY A 651 4.19 -54.83 -8.06
C GLY A 651 3.39 -54.34 -6.86
N GLU A 652 3.77 -54.86 -5.70
CA GLU A 652 3.14 -54.56 -4.41
C GLU A 652 3.92 -53.49 -3.67
N TYR A 653 3.21 -52.47 -3.21
CA TYR A 653 3.79 -51.35 -2.48
C TYR A 653 2.98 -51.08 -1.20
N PRO A 654 3.47 -51.51 -0.03
CA PRO A 654 2.84 -51.17 1.24
C PRO A 654 2.71 -49.65 1.43
N LEU A 655 1.55 -49.23 1.93
CA LEU A 655 1.27 -47.87 2.34
C LEU A 655 1.39 -47.79 3.86
N VAL A 656 2.35 -47.00 4.33
CA VAL A 656 2.67 -46.83 5.75
C VAL A 656 2.47 -45.38 6.19
N MET A 657 2.22 -45.18 7.47
CA MET A 657 1.93 -43.89 8.09
C MET A 657 2.74 -43.70 9.37
N SER A 658 3.30 -42.50 9.59
CA SER A 658 3.97 -42.12 10.83
C SER A 658 3.66 -40.67 11.21
N VAL A 659 3.57 -40.40 12.51
CA VAL A 659 3.43 -39.04 13.06
C VAL A 659 4.77 -38.66 13.67
N TYR A 660 5.34 -37.51 13.32
CA TYR A 660 6.69 -37.14 13.74
C TYR A 660 6.80 -35.66 14.12
N ASN A 661 7.82 -35.34 14.92
CA ASN A 661 8.13 -33.95 15.26
C ASN A 661 9.08 -33.36 14.19
N PRO A 662 8.65 -32.34 13.41
CA PRO A 662 9.51 -31.75 12.37
C PRO A 662 10.71 -30.96 12.94
N ASP A 663 10.68 -30.56 14.22
CA ASP A 663 11.73 -29.76 14.86
C ASP A 663 12.93 -30.61 15.34
N ASN A 664 12.83 -31.94 15.32
CA ASN A 664 13.87 -32.86 15.80
C ASN A 664 14.13 -33.98 14.78
N VAL A 665 15.00 -33.71 13.81
CA VAL A 665 15.23 -34.59 12.64
C VAL A 665 16.34 -35.64 12.89
N ASP A 666 17.14 -35.49 13.95
CA ASP A 666 18.40 -36.26 14.12
C ASP A 666 18.29 -37.53 14.99
N GLU A 667 17.16 -37.79 15.68
CA GLU A 667 16.93 -39.05 16.42
C GLU A 667 15.52 -39.57 16.14
N ALA A 668 15.38 -40.69 15.41
CA ALA A 668 14.21 -41.58 15.39
C ALA A 668 12.80 -40.90 15.56
N GLY A 669 12.57 -39.78 14.87
CA GLY A 669 11.60 -38.76 15.31
C GLY A 669 10.11 -39.07 15.13
N SER A 670 9.74 -40.32 14.83
CA SER A 670 8.35 -40.76 14.76
C SER A 670 7.83 -41.15 16.15
N LEU A 671 6.60 -40.80 16.44
CA LEU A 671 5.91 -41.22 17.65
C LEU A 671 5.69 -42.74 17.61
N PRO A 672 5.93 -43.44 18.73
CA PRO A 672 5.62 -44.87 18.81
C PRO A 672 4.12 -45.10 18.59
N VAL A 673 3.79 -46.17 17.85
CA VAL A 673 2.41 -46.57 17.59
C VAL A 673 2.00 -47.64 18.60
N TYR A 674 0.80 -47.50 19.16
CA TYR A 674 0.21 -48.47 20.09
C TYR A 674 -1.15 -48.93 19.57
N TRP A 675 -1.51 -50.17 19.89
CA TRP A 675 -2.88 -50.67 19.76
C TRP A 675 -3.81 -50.00 20.78
N PRO A 676 -5.14 -50.08 20.62
CA PRO A 676 -6.09 -49.45 21.54
C PRO A 676 -5.99 -49.96 22.97
N ASP A 677 -5.51 -51.20 23.16
CA ASP A 677 -5.25 -51.82 24.46
C ASP A 677 -3.93 -51.37 25.13
N GLY A 678 -3.15 -50.54 24.44
CA GLY A 678 -1.87 -50.01 24.91
C GLY A 678 -0.65 -50.90 24.61
N SER A 679 -0.83 -52.04 23.96
CA SER A 679 0.31 -52.86 23.53
C SER A 679 1.09 -52.16 22.40
N PRO A 680 2.44 -52.21 22.40
CA PRO A 680 3.25 -51.56 21.38
C PRO A 680 3.03 -52.21 20.00
N ASN A 681 3.02 -51.38 18.96
CA ASN A 681 3.08 -51.75 17.55
C ASN A 681 4.47 -51.36 17.00
N ASN A 682 4.64 -51.36 15.68
CA ASN A 682 5.85 -50.88 15.02
C ASN A 682 5.98 -49.35 15.10
N ASP A 683 7.15 -48.82 14.74
CA ASP A 683 7.42 -47.36 14.70
C ASP A 683 6.62 -46.61 13.61
N TYR A 684 5.92 -47.37 12.75
CA TYR A 684 5.01 -46.88 11.72
C TYR A 684 3.79 -47.80 11.63
N LEU A 685 2.67 -47.22 11.18
CA LEU A 685 1.43 -47.94 10.97
C LEU A 685 1.33 -48.41 9.52
N TYR A 686 1.19 -49.72 9.30
CA TYR A 686 0.78 -50.27 8.00
C TYR A 686 -0.72 -50.06 7.80
N LEU A 687 -1.11 -49.42 6.70
CA LEU A 687 -2.51 -49.19 6.34
C LEU A 687 -3.03 -50.29 5.41
N THR A 688 -2.39 -50.44 4.24
CA THR A 688 -2.77 -51.40 3.20
C THR A 688 -1.65 -51.56 2.17
N THR A 689 -1.87 -52.33 1.11
CA THR A 689 -0.93 -52.49 -0.02
C THR A 689 -1.56 -51.94 -1.30
N LEU A 690 -0.83 -51.08 -2.00
CA LEU A 690 -1.17 -50.65 -3.36
C LEU A 690 -0.57 -51.62 -4.37
N PHE A 691 -1.37 -52.01 -5.37
CA PHE A 691 -0.98 -52.90 -6.46
C PHE A 691 -0.82 -52.08 -7.73
N VAL A 692 0.43 -51.76 -8.10
CA VAL A 692 0.74 -51.01 -9.32
C VAL A 692 0.69 -51.95 -10.52
N ARG A 693 -0.06 -51.58 -11.57
CA ARG A 693 -0.22 -52.36 -12.81
C ARG A 693 0.46 -51.75 -14.02
#